data_AF-A0A840VE18-F1
#
_entry.id   AF-A0A840VE18-F1
#
_cell.length_a   1.000
_cell.length_b   1.000
_cell.length_c   1.000
_cell.angle_alpha   90.00
_cell.angle_beta   90.00
_cell.angle_gamma   90.00
#
_symmetry.space_group_name_H-M   'P 1'
#
loop_
_entity.id
_entity.type
_entity.pdbx_description
1 polymer ?
#
loop_
_entity_poly.entity_id
_entity_poly.type
_entity_poly.pdbx_seq_one_letter_code
_entity_poly.pdbx_strand_id
1 'polypeptide(L)'
;MLRSLPSLLLSCSLSLSAAEPARDIIVYGGTSGGVTAAVQAARSGRSVVLISPTDHLGGLTSSGLGWIDLGDTEILGGLSREFFTAAYQHYQNDSAWNWEEKNLSMPGQNGPAFLSAEEIASVFEPKVAEAIFDHLIEEAGVNVVHGFLDPENGVLREGTSITSLRLEDGREFPGAMFIDASYEGDLLPGAGVSFIVGREANATYGETYNGIQTSRATKNQLPSGIDPYITPGDPSSGLIAGVSGDPAGTDGEADERLQAFCYRMVLTDVAENRVPIPQPAGYNEADYELLFRAIEAGQTSTFFKLSMMPNRKTDSNNASGMSTDFIGKNYGPGWNWTTLTHAERAALAKQHENWQRGLVWTLQNHSRVPAAIRNAYQKWGLPADEFTDNDHWPWQIYVREARRMVSDFVMTEDHCRGIQVASDPIALGAYAMDSHHVRRQVVQGEVRNEGDIQAALSAPYPIGYRAIIPKRSECSNLLVPWSLSASHMAFGSIRMEPVFMALGQSAALAADLALDQGIPVQDLSYSQLRPVLLAAGQALGELPPPQPEVVLDDADPSVTFVGTWLESSSTEGFVGSGYHHDNDQGQGSNSAFYPFQPSQAGFQRVYLRWTSHANRATSIPVDILHADGAASVRVNQRTHGGKWNLLGIFPFSSEPGQGIRIRTTDADGYVVVDAAGFAPVAEDDDSDGDGMPDIQEAVLGLDPDQSNALLIEGVKRHRALFGLHDVSEIQDLTLDGPELSRNGADTAELKISLSDDEGTLDALSRNLATTEQRRFFRAQIAGEPAGFLPKLAAGSPLTMVAYGTSLTANGAWVGVVRDWLEARYPGQVTVINSGLSGKNSAEGLARLQAKVLDYQPDVVILEFGTNDAFRYSDGTPSLTVAEARTNLEQMLDQIHAAQPDSECILQTMNTVWNSPAGSNASATLRPELADYFQMYREVAAARGLRLIDHEPNWAALQLRDPAAFEAAIPDGVHPTAAALEAHMIPYLKWKLAGGLPLP
;
A
#
# COMPACT_ATOMS: atom_id res chain seq x y z
N MET A 1 36.01 60.42 51.80
CA MET A 1 34.69 59.99 52.32
C MET A 1 34.28 58.74 51.56
N LEU A 2 34.30 57.59 52.26
CA LEU A 2 33.79 56.32 51.74
C LEU A 2 32.27 56.39 51.59
N ARG A 3 31.71 56.01 50.43
CA ARG A 3 30.41 55.33 50.32
C ARG A 3 30.40 54.37 49.14
N SER A 4 30.14 53.12 49.50
CA SER A 4 29.82 51.91 48.75
C SER A 4 28.60 52.04 47.83
N LEU A 5 28.70 51.51 46.61
CA LEU A 5 27.57 50.98 45.83
C LEU A 5 27.82 49.48 45.54
N PRO A 6 26.81 48.61 45.66
CA PRO A 6 26.99 47.16 45.55
C PRO A 6 26.97 46.69 44.10
N SER A 7 27.81 45.70 43.83
CA SER A 7 27.82 44.89 42.61
C SER A 7 26.50 44.14 42.45
N LEU A 8 25.79 44.37 41.35
CA LEU A 8 24.73 43.48 40.88
C LEU A 8 25.39 42.42 39.98
N LEU A 9 25.57 41.21 40.52
CA LEU A 9 25.92 40.02 39.73
C LEU A 9 24.70 39.67 38.87
N LEU A 10 24.82 39.90 37.56
CA LEU A 10 23.92 39.31 36.57
C LEU A 10 24.27 37.82 36.48
N SER A 11 23.50 36.98 37.17
CA SER A 11 23.55 35.53 36.95
C SER A 11 22.91 35.24 35.60
N CYS A 12 23.72 35.11 34.55
CA CYS A 12 23.32 34.40 33.34
C CYS A 12 23.11 32.93 33.70
N SER A 13 21.88 32.56 34.00
CA SER A 13 21.44 31.17 33.98
C SER A 13 21.47 30.71 32.52
N LEU A 14 22.58 30.09 32.13
CA LEU A 14 22.61 29.13 31.01
C LEU A 14 21.61 28.03 31.36
N SER A 15 20.41 28.11 30.82
CA SER A 15 19.51 26.96 30.74
C SER A 15 20.18 25.96 29.80
N LEU A 16 20.90 24.98 30.36
CA LEU A 16 21.17 23.75 29.65
C LEU A 16 19.80 23.17 29.29
N SER A 17 19.44 23.20 28.01
CA SER A 17 18.36 22.37 27.50
C SER A 17 18.75 20.93 27.79
N ALA A 18 17.93 20.21 28.56
CA ALA A 18 18.17 18.79 28.79
C ALA A 18 17.99 18.06 27.45
N ALA A 19 18.87 17.11 27.13
CA ALA A 19 18.69 16.25 25.96
C ALA A 19 17.37 15.50 26.07
N GLU A 20 16.64 15.38 24.96
CA GLU A 20 15.40 14.61 24.92
C GLU A 20 15.68 13.11 25.18
N PRO A 21 14.70 12.34 25.68
CA PRO A 21 14.87 10.91 25.86
C PRO A 21 15.21 10.23 24.52
N ALA A 22 16.18 9.31 24.57
CA ALA A 22 16.58 8.54 23.40
C ALA A 22 15.40 7.77 22.80
N ARG A 23 15.34 7.72 21.46
CA ARG A 23 14.29 7.03 20.70
C ARG A 23 14.88 5.89 19.88
N ASP A 24 14.09 4.86 19.63
CA ASP A 24 14.49 3.78 18.73
C ASP A 24 14.61 4.31 17.30
N ILE A 25 13.62 5.09 16.85
CA ILE A 25 13.55 5.64 15.49
C ILE A 25 13.29 7.15 15.56
N ILE A 26 14.08 7.93 14.81
CA ILE A 26 13.88 9.37 14.59
C ILE A 26 13.54 9.60 13.13
N VAL A 27 12.39 10.20 12.86
CA VAL A 27 11.97 10.59 11.51
C VAL A 27 12.11 12.10 11.36
N TYR A 28 12.83 12.56 10.34
CA TYR A 28 12.94 13.98 10.02
C TYR A 28 12.19 14.32 8.73
N GLY A 29 11.23 15.23 8.81
CA GLY A 29 10.36 15.68 7.72
C GLY A 29 8.89 15.32 7.95
N GLY A 30 8.01 16.32 8.14
CA GLY A 30 6.55 16.14 8.28
C GLY A 30 5.80 15.91 6.96
N THR A 31 6.44 15.27 6.00
CA THR A 31 5.87 14.94 4.68
C THR A 31 4.95 13.73 4.76
N SER A 32 4.24 13.38 3.69
CA SER A 32 3.39 12.18 3.66
C SER A 32 4.17 10.90 3.99
N GLY A 33 5.37 10.73 3.40
CA GLY A 33 6.27 9.62 3.72
C GLY A 33 6.84 9.66 5.14
N GLY A 34 7.06 10.85 5.70
CA GLY A 34 7.49 11.01 7.09
C GLY A 34 6.39 10.63 8.09
N VAL A 35 5.15 11.00 7.81
CA VAL A 35 3.99 10.59 8.61
C VAL A 35 3.82 9.07 8.56
N THR A 36 3.83 8.45 7.38
CA THR A 36 3.67 6.99 7.30
C THR A 36 4.83 6.23 7.93
N ALA A 37 6.07 6.74 7.81
CA ALA A 37 7.21 6.16 8.51
C ALA A 37 7.05 6.21 10.04
N ALA A 38 6.63 7.36 10.58
CA ALA A 38 6.46 7.52 12.02
C ALA A 38 5.30 6.68 12.58
N VAL A 39 4.17 6.65 11.86
CA VAL A 39 3.00 5.82 12.19
C VAL A 39 3.36 4.34 12.17
N GLN A 40 4.07 3.87 11.15
CA GLN A 40 4.50 2.48 11.07
C GLN A 40 5.47 2.10 12.19
N ALA A 41 6.46 2.96 12.49
CA ALA A 41 7.38 2.74 13.61
C ALA A 41 6.62 2.61 14.94
N ALA A 42 5.65 3.48 15.20
CA ALA A 42 4.81 3.41 16.40
C ALA A 42 3.94 2.14 16.43
N ARG A 43 3.32 1.76 15.30
CA ARG A 43 2.52 0.52 15.17
C ARG A 43 3.37 -0.75 15.31
N SER A 44 4.67 -0.69 15.04
CA SER A 44 5.66 -1.75 15.37
C SER A 44 6.07 -1.78 16.85
N GLY A 45 5.56 -0.85 17.68
CA GLY A 45 5.87 -0.78 19.11
C GLY A 45 7.17 -0.05 19.45
N ARG A 46 7.78 0.66 18.49
CA ARG A 46 9.01 1.43 18.71
C ARG A 46 8.72 2.80 19.33
N SER A 47 9.65 3.26 20.17
CA SER A 47 9.67 4.65 20.58
C SER A 47 10.12 5.52 19.41
N VAL A 48 9.24 6.43 18.98
CA VAL A 48 9.46 7.27 17.80
C VAL A 48 9.27 8.75 18.14
N VAL A 49 9.99 9.61 17.42
CA VAL A 49 9.70 11.05 17.31
C VAL A 49 9.71 11.45 15.84
N LEU A 50 8.69 12.19 15.43
CA LEU A 50 8.61 12.85 14.13
C LEU A 50 9.02 14.31 14.31
N ILE A 51 10.14 14.71 13.69
CA ILE A 51 10.61 16.10 13.68
C ILE A 51 10.13 16.73 12.37
N SER A 52 9.21 17.69 12.46
CA SER A 52 8.66 18.39 11.30
C SER A 52 9.20 19.83 11.19
N PRO A 53 9.77 20.23 10.05
CA PRO A 53 10.12 21.64 9.79
C PRO A 53 8.90 22.56 9.67
N THR A 54 7.69 22.02 9.50
CA THR A 54 6.44 22.77 9.34
C THR A 54 5.43 22.41 10.41
N ASP A 55 4.52 23.33 10.71
CA ASP A 55 3.41 23.10 11.67
C ASP A 55 2.33 22.17 11.09
N HIS A 56 2.24 22.08 9.75
CA HIS A 56 1.28 21.25 9.03
C HIS A 56 1.93 19.96 8.52
N LEU A 57 1.24 18.83 8.70
CA LEU A 57 1.70 17.50 8.31
C LEU A 57 1.15 17.09 6.93
N GLY A 58 1.83 16.15 6.27
CA GLY A 58 1.37 15.56 5.01
C GLY A 58 2.02 16.12 3.74
N GLY A 59 2.92 17.08 3.86
CA GLY A 59 3.71 17.56 2.73
C GLY A 59 2.88 18.18 1.61
N LEU A 60 3.12 17.79 0.35
CA LEU A 60 2.37 18.37 -0.79
C LEU A 60 0.92 17.88 -0.82
N THR A 61 0.66 16.69 -0.29
CA THR A 61 -0.69 16.10 -0.21
C THR A 61 -1.65 16.99 0.60
N SER A 62 -1.17 17.62 1.68
CA SER A 62 -1.89 18.63 2.46
C SER A 62 -1.62 20.07 2.02
N SER A 63 -0.71 20.29 1.06
CA SER A 63 -0.35 21.62 0.53
C SER A 63 -0.67 21.79 -0.95
N GLY A 64 -1.91 21.41 -1.31
CA GLY A 64 -2.54 21.74 -2.59
C GLY A 64 -2.44 20.67 -3.68
N LEU A 65 -1.64 19.62 -3.49
CA LEU A 65 -1.63 18.46 -4.39
C LEU A 65 -2.79 17.53 -4.02
N GLY A 66 -4.01 17.91 -4.41
CA GLY A 66 -5.21 17.13 -4.16
C GLY A 66 -5.74 16.39 -5.38
N TRP A 67 -5.12 16.55 -6.55
CA TRP A 67 -5.38 15.72 -7.74
C TRP A 67 -4.17 14.84 -8.01
N ILE A 68 -4.22 13.61 -7.47
CA ILE A 68 -3.04 12.78 -7.24
C ILE A 68 -2.55 12.09 -8.50
N ASP A 69 -1.22 12.10 -8.62
CA ASP A 69 -0.44 11.48 -9.68
C ASP A 69 -0.24 9.96 -9.42
N LEU A 70 -1.34 9.19 -9.39
CA LEU A 70 -1.33 7.74 -9.08
C LEU A 70 -0.69 6.89 -10.19
N GLY A 71 -1.03 7.16 -11.45
CA GLY A 71 -0.67 6.28 -12.58
C GLY A 71 -1.55 5.04 -12.63
N ASP A 72 -1.47 4.18 -11.60
CA ASP A 72 -2.19 2.91 -11.45
C ASP A 72 -2.58 2.70 -9.97
N THR A 73 -3.72 2.08 -9.67
CA THR A 73 -4.14 1.82 -8.29
C THR A 73 -3.50 0.57 -7.67
N GLU A 74 -2.89 -0.30 -8.48
CA GLU A 74 -2.15 -1.48 -7.99
C GLU A 74 -0.95 -1.11 -7.12
N ILE A 75 -0.42 0.12 -7.21
CA ILE A 75 0.68 0.59 -6.37
C ILE A 75 0.25 0.89 -4.92
N LEU A 76 -1.06 0.97 -4.66
CA LEU A 76 -1.60 1.35 -3.36
C LEU A 76 -1.63 0.13 -2.42
N GLY A 77 -0.64 0.07 -1.54
CA GLY A 77 -0.57 -0.86 -0.42
C GLY A 77 -0.43 -0.15 0.94
N GLY A 78 -0.60 -0.91 2.01
CA GLY A 78 -0.34 -0.49 3.39
C GLY A 78 -0.97 0.86 3.77
N LEU A 79 -0.17 1.70 4.44
CA LEU A 79 -0.58 3.03 4.92
C LEU A 79 -0.93 3.99 3.78
N SER A 80 -0.35 3.80 2.59
CA SER A 80 -0.74 4.57 1.41
C SER A 80 -2.20 4.27 1.08
N ARG A 81 -2.58 2.99 0.95
CA ARG A 81 -3.97 2.58 0.71
C ARG A 81 -4.92 3.03 1.82
N GLU A 82 -4.51 2.91 3.08
CA GLU A 82 -5.29 3.37 4.24
C GLU A 82 -5.67 4.85 4.14
N PHE A 83 -4.71 5.72 3.80
CA PHE A 83 -4.96 7.14 3.57
C PHE A 83 -6.00 7.37 2.45
N PHE A 84 -5.82 6.72 1.30
CA PHE A 84 -6.73 6.89 0.15
C PHE A 84 -8.14 6.35 0.42
N THR A 85 -8.26 5.30 1.24
CA THR A 85 -9.54 4.77 1.71
C THR A 85 -10.20 5.69 2.73
N ALA A 86 -9.44 6.28 3.66
CA ALA A 86 -9.97 7.28 4.58
C ALA A 86 -10.51 8.52 3.84
N ALA A 87 -9.79 8.98 2.80
CA ALA A 87 -10.27 10.05 1.92
C ALA A 87 -11.57 9.65 1.19
N TYR A 88 -11.65 8.42 0.67
CA TYR A 88 -12.89 7.90 0.05
C TYR A 88 -14.07 7.88 1.03
N GLN A 89 -13.85 7.41 2.26
CA GLN A 89 -14.86 7.35 3.32
C GLN A 89 -15.33 8.74 3.72
N HIS A 90 -14.43 9.73 3.83
CA HIS A 90 -14.79 11.12 4.10
C HIS A 90 -15.86 11.63 3.12
N TYR A 91 -15.63 11.44 1.82
CA TYR A 91 -16.53 11.91 0.77
C TYR A 91 -17.80 11.06 0.59
N GLN A 92 -17.93 9.93 1.31
CA GLN A 92 -19.20 9.23 1.41
C GLN A 92 -20.21 9.98 2.28
N ASN A 93 -19.75 10.84 3.19
CA ASN A 93 -20.62 11.64 4.05
C ASN A 93 -21.15 12.86 3.31
N ASP A 94 -22.46 13.09 3.32
CA ASP A 94 -23.09 14.25 2.68
C ASP A 94 -22.57 15.59 3.26
N SER A 95 -22.17 15.61 4.54
CA SER A 95 -21.59 16.80 5.18
C SER A 95 -20.19 17.18 4.68
N ALA A 96 -19.51 16.31 3.94
CA ALA A 96 -18.25 16.64 3.28
C ALA A 96 -18.45 17.61 2.10
N TRP A 97 -19.68 17.77 1.59
CA TRP A 97 -20.00 18.52 0.38
C TRP A 97 -20.67 19.87 0.72
N ASN A 98 -19.85 20.84 1.10
CA ASN A 98 -20.27 22.16 1.58
C ASN A 98 -20.65 23.13 0.45
N TRP A 99 -20.02 23.00 -0.73
CA TRP A 99 -20.11 24.00 -1.80
C TRP A 99 -20.67 23.44 -3.12
N GLU A 100 -21.04 22.16 -3.13
CA GLU A 100 -21.75 21.50 -4.22
C GLU A 100 -22.55 20.30 -3.72
N GLU A 101 -23.43 19.75 -4.56
CA GLU A 101 -24.07 18.47 -4.28
C GLU A 101 -23.04 17.34 -4.38
N LYS A 102 -23.21 16.29 -3.56
CA LYS A 102 -22.33 15.12 -3.57
C LYS A 102 -22.12 14.56 -4.97
N ASN A 103 -20.87 14.58 -5.43
CA ASN A 103 -20.51 14.17 -6.79
C ASN A 103 -19.37 13.14 -6.80
N LEU A 104 -19.72 11.87 -6.65
CA LEU A 104 -18.76 10.76 -6.75
C LEU A 104 -18.35 10.43 -8.20
N SER A 105 -18.94 11.09 -9.20
CA SER A 105 -18.66 10.86 -10.63
C SER A 105 -17.64 11.84 -11.20
N MET A 106 -17.01 12.66 -10.36
CA MET A 106 -15.99 13.62 -10.79
C MET A 106 -14.83 12.91 -11.50
N PRO A 107 -14.24 13.51 -12.54
CA PRO A 107 -13.07 12.96 -13.18
C PRO A 107 -11.85 13.06 -12.25
N GLY A 108 -11.04 12.02 -12.23
CA GLY A 108 -9.68 11.99 -11.69
C GLY A 108 -8.67 11.89 -12.83
N GLN A 109 -7.43 11.54 -12.49
CA GLN A 109 -6.42 11.24 -13.50
C GLN A 109 -6.61 9.81 -14.00
N ASN A 110 -6.67 9.61 -15.33
CA ASN A 110 -6.87 8.31 -15.98
C ASN A 110 -8.15 7.55 -15.61
N GLY A 111 -9.12 8.19 -14.95
CA GLY A 111 -10.34 7.51 -14.49
C GLY A 111 -11.25 8.41 -13.65
N PRO A 112 -12.23 7.84 -12.92
CA PRO A 112 -13.01 8.58 -11.94
C PRO A 112 -12.17 8.96 -10.71
N ALA A 113 -12.52 10.09 -10.09
CA ALA A 113 -11.91 10.55 -8.84
C ALA A 113 -12.13 9.55 -7.70
N PHE A 114 -13.29 8.90 -7.68
CA PHE A 114 -13.72 7.95 -6.65
C PHE A 114 -13.93 6.57 -7.26
N LEU A 115 -13.09 5.60 -6.89
CA LEU A 115 -13.14 4.22 -7.37
C LEU A 115 -13.89 3.37 -6.34
N SER A 116 -15.22 3.31 -6.45
CA SER A 116 -16.06 2.63 -5.45
C SER A 116 -15.81 1.13 -5.29
N ALA A 117 -15.35 0.45 -6.33
CA ALA A 117 -15.02 -0.99 -6.24
C ALA A 117 -13.77 -1.24 -5.39
N GLU A 118 -12.88 -0.25 -5.28
CA GLU A 118 -11.60 -0.34 -4.58
C GLU A 118 -11.59 0.50 -3.29
N GLU A 119 -12.63 1.32 -3.09
CA GLU A 119 -12.77 2.30 -2.02
C GLU A 119 -11.60 3.31 -1.97
N ILE A 120 -11.25 3.87 -3.14
CA ILE A 120 -10.14 4.81 -3.30
C ILE A 120 -10.63 6.18 -3.77
N ALA A 121 -10.14 7.26 -3.16
CA ALA A 121 -10.32 8.63 -3.63
C ALA A 121 -8.99 9.20 -4.15
N SER A 122 -8.83 9.27 -5.47
CA SER A 122 -7.66 9.87 -6.13
C SER A 122 -7.67 11.40 -6.16
N VAL A 123 -8.79 12.01 -5.73
CA VAL A 123 -8.94 13.46 -5.66
C VAL A 123 -9.59 13.85 -4.32
N PHE A 124 -9.01 14.84 -3.63
CA PHE A 124 -9.46 15.32 -2.32
C PHE A 124 -9.00 16.76 -2.04
N GLU A 125 -9.60 17.40 -1.04
CA GLU A 125 -9.19 18.72 -0.55
C GLU A 125 -7.96 18.62 0.38
N PRO A 126 -7.04 19.61 0.36
CA PRO A 126 -5.82 19.54 1.18
C PRO A 126 -6.09 19.48 2.69
N LYS A 127 -7.06 20.23 3.21
CA LYS A 127 -7.47 20.13 4.62
C LYS A 127 -8.01 18.75 5.02
N VAL A 128 -8.58 18.00 4.07
CA VAL A 128 -9.06 16.64 4.33
C VAL A 128 -7.87 15.70 4.45
N ALA A 129 -6.88 15.85 3.56
CA ALA A 129 -5.62 15.12 3.66
C ALA A 129 -4.89 15.38 4.97
N GLU A 130 -4.76 16.65 5.38
CA GLU A 130 -4.16 17.04 6.66
C GLU A 130 -4.87 16.37 7.84
N ALA A 131 -6.21 16.46 7.89
CA ALA A 131 -7.00 15.84 8.96
C ALA A 131 -6.82 14.32 9.04
N ILE A 132 -6.63 13.63 7.90
CA ILE A 132 -6.35 12.19 7.88
C ILE A 132 -4.94 11.91 8.46
N PHE A 133 -3.92 12.69 8.07
CA PHE A 133 -2.58 12.51 8.63
C PHE A 133 -2.52 12.80 10.13
N ASP A 134 -3.19 13.86 10.59
CA ASP A 134 -3.32 14.17 12.01
C ASP A 134 -3.98 13.02 12.75
N HIS A 135 -5.08 12.48 12.20
CA HIS A 135 -5.75 11.33 12.79
C HIS A 135 -4.84 10.10 12.90
N LEU A 136 -4.06 9.77 11.86
CA LEU A 136 -3.12 8.64 11.89
C LEU A 136 -2.03 8.82 12.95
N ILE A 137 -1.50 10.04 13.09
CA ILE A 137 -0.49 10.39 14.10
C ILE A 137 -1.05 10.28 15.51
N GLU A 138 -2.27 10.81 15.73
CA GLU A 138 -2.97 10.76 17.01
C GLU A 138 -3.32 9.32 17.40
N GLU A 139 -3.88 8.53 16.48
CA GLU A 139 -4.23 7.13 16.69
C GLU A 139 -3.00 6.29 17.06
N ALA A 140 -1.89 6.51 16.36
CA ALA A 140 -0.64 5.80 16.61
C ALA A 140 0.13 6.31 17.85
N GLY A 141 -0.28 7.43 18.45
CA GLY A 141 0.39 8.04 19.60
C GLY A 141 1.79 8.57 19.29
N VAL A 142 2.03 9.04 18.06
CA VAL A 142 3.33 9.55 17.62
C VAL A 142 3.62 10.93 18.25
N ASN A 143 4.80 11.09 18.81
CA ASN A 143 5.27 12.39 19.31
C ASN A 143 5.78 13.25 18.15
N VAL A 144 5.08 14.34 17.83
CA VAL A 144 5.49 15.31 16.81
C VAL A 144 6.19 16.50 17.46
N VAL A 145 7.34 16.88 16.91
CA VAL A 145 8.13 18.03 17.35
C VAL A 145 8.42 18.92 16.16
N HIS A 146 8.20 20.23 16.31
CA HIS A 146 8.46 21.18 15.24
C HIS A 146 9.84 21.83 15.38
N GLY A 147 10.56 21.96 14.26
CA GLY A 147 11.82 22.70 14.19
C GLY A 147 12.70 22.30 13.00
N PHE A 148 13.63 23.19 12.68
CA PHE A 148 14.61 23.00 11.60
C PHE A 148 15.89 22.35 12.13
N LEU A 149 16.48 21.48 11.31
CA LEU A 149 17.81 20.91 11.55
C LEU A 149 18.87 22.02 11.58
N ASP A 150 19.79 21.97 12.55
CA ASP A 150 20.97 22.84 12.60
C ASP A 150 21.81 22.64 11.33
N PRO A 151 22.05 23.69 10.51
CA PRO A 151 22.68 23.54 9.21
C PRO A 151 24.16 23.17 9.26
N GLU A 152 24.84 23.40 10.38
CA GLU A 152 26.28 23.13 10.53
C GLU A 152 26.54 21.82 11.29
N ASN A 153 25.69 21.49 12.26
CA ASN A 153 25.95 20.45 13.25
C ASN A 153 24.68 19.67 13.61
N GLY A 154 23.69 19.67 12.73
CA GLY A 154 22.41 19.02 12.98
C GLY A 154 22.44 17.50 12.97
N VAL A 155 23.46 16.89 12.36
CA VAL A 155 23.66 15.43 12.40
C VAL A 155 24.92 15.12 13.20
N LEU A 156 24.74 14.52 14.37
CA LEU A 156 25.84 14.06 15.21
C LEU A 156 26.09 12.58 14.94
N ARG A 157 27.36 12.19 14.86
CA ARG A 157 27.76 10.84 14.45
C ARG A 157 29.00 10.32 15.18
N GLU A 158 29.05 9.01 15.34
CA GLU A 158 30.21 8.26 15.79
C GLU A 158 30.57 7.20 14.72
N GLY A 159 31.75 7.35 14.10
CA GLY A 159 32.11 6.53 12.94
C GLY A 159 31.13 6.75 11.78
N THR A 160 30.47 5.68 11.33
CA THR A 160 29.45 5.69 10.28
C THR A 160 28.02 5.72 10.84
N SER A 161 27.84 5.78 12.15
CA SER A 161 26.50 5.76 12.75
C SER A 161 26.11 7.15 13.23
N ILE A 162 24.91 7.60 12.86
CA ILE A 162 24.29 8.78 13.44
C ILE A 162 23.91 8.44 14.88
N THR A 163 24.17 9.34 15.82
CA THR A 163 23.83 9.16 17.24
C THR A 163 22.71 10.09 17.69
N SER A 164 22.55 11.24 17.02
CA SER A 164 21.60 12.26 17.44
C SER A 164 21.33 13.29 16.33
N LEU A 165 20.13 13.86 16.33
CA LEU A 165 19.80 15.06 15.55
C LEU A 165 19.74 16.29 16.44
N ARG A 166 20.24 17.43 15.96
CA ARG A 166 20.18 18.72 16.65
C ARG A 166 19.44 19.75 15.82
N LEU A 167 18.53 20.47 16.46
CA LEU A 167 17.75 21.55 15.83
C LEU A 167 18.44 22.90 16.02
N GLU A 168 18.04 23.89 15.22
CA GLU A 168 18.57 25.27 15.29
C GLU A 168 18.36 25.94 16.65
N ASP A 169 17.33 25.52 17.40
CA ASP A 169 17.06 26.03 18.75
C ASP A 169 17.87 25.32 19.85
N GLY A 170 18.74 24.38 19.47
CA GLY A 170 19.65 23.67 20.36
C GLY A 170 19.05 22.44 21.03
N ARG A 171 17.79 22.08 20.77
CA ARG A 171 17.25 20.78 21.21
C ARG A 171 17.95 19.64 20.48
N GLU A 172 18.25 18.59 21.22
CA GLU A 172 19.00 17.43 20.75
C GLU A 172 18.19 16.15 20.97
N PHE A 173 18.11 15.32 19.95
CA PHE A 173 17.28 14.12 19.83
C PHE A 173 18.18 12.91 19.58
N PRO A 174 18.63 12.21 20.64
CA PRO A 174 19.43 11.00 20.50
C PRO A 174 18.57 9.83 19.99
N GLY A 175 19.11 8.99 19.11
CA GLY A 175 18.37 7.84 18.58
C GLY A 175 19.22 6.74 17.97
N ALA A 176 18.61 5.58 17.70
CA ALA A 176 19.29 4.40 17.17
C ALA A 176 19.20 4.28 15.64
N MET A 177 18.04 4.57 15.06
CA MET A 177 17.80 4.58 13.60
C MET A 177 17.21 5.91 13.16
N PHE A 178 17.55 6.34 11.94
CA PHE A 178 17.16 7.65 11.40
C PHE A 178 16.52 7.49 10.02
N ILE A 179 15.45 8.24 9.77
CA ILE A 179 14.76 8.27 8.48
C ILE A 179 14.72 9.74 8.00
N ASP A 180 15.34 10.01 6.85
CA ASP A 180 15.25 11.30 6.17
C ASP A 180 14.07 11.30 5.19
N ALA A 181 12.95 11.84 5.65
CA ALA A 181 11.73 12.04 4.88
C ALA A 181 11.53 13.52 4.50
N SER A 182 12.60 14.32 4.46
CA SER A 182 12.56 15.69 3.92
C SER A 182 12.56 15.69 2.40
N TYR A 183 12.03 16.74 1.77
CA TYR A 183 12.11 16.89 0.31
C TYR A 183 13.52 17.24 -0.18
N GLU A 184 14.37 17.74 0.72
CA GLU A 184 15.70 18.26 0.42
C GLU A 184 16.84 17.27 0.68
N GLY A 185 16.57 16.15 1.35
CA GLY A 185 17.60 15.22 1.83
C GLY A 185 18.53 15.91 2.84
N ASP A 186 17.95 16.60 3.82
CA ASP A 186 18.68 17.47 4.76
C ASP A 186 19.65 16.70 5.67
N LEU A 187 19.44 15.39 5.93
CA LEU A 187 20.36 14.58 6.73
C LEU A 187 21.59 14.12 5.93
N LEU A 188 21.51 14.04 4.59
CA LEU A 188 22.56 13.46 3.76
C LEU A 188 23.94 14.12 3.95
N PRO A 189 24.08 15.47 3.88
CA PRO A 189 25.38 16.12 4.02
C PRO A 189 26.00 15.90 5.42
N GLY A 190 25.19 16.04 6.47
CA GLY A 190 25.64 15.87 7.86
C GLY A 190 25.99 14.42 8.21
N ALA A 191 25.30 13.45 7.60
CA ALA A 191 25.62 12.04 7.72
C ALA A 191 26.91 11.65 6.97
N GLY A 192 27.36 12.48 6.01
CA GLY A 192 28.48 12.17 5.12
C GLY A 192 28.12 11.19 4.01
N VAL A 193 26.84 11.17 3.61
CA VAL A 193 26.32 10.34 2.52
C VAL A 193 26.54 11.05 1.19
N SER A 194 26.96 10.31 0.17
CA SER A 194 27.15 10.84 -1.17
C SER A 194 25.80 11.19 -1.80
N PHE A 195 25.72 12.34 -2.47
CA PHE A 195 24.54 12.77 -3.21
C PHE A 195 24.93 13.56 -4.46
N ILE A 196 23.96 13.70 -5.36
CA ILE A 196 24.02 14.54 -6.56
C ILE A 196 22.87 15.55 -6.56
N VAL A 197 23.07 16.67 -7.27
CA VAL A 197 22.06 17.69 -7.52
C VAL A 197 22.08 18.00 -9.02
N GLY A 198 20.90 18.12 -9.63
CA GLY A 198 20.75 18.39 -11.06
C GLY A 198 20.58 17.13 -11.90
N ARG A 199 21.18 17.08 -13.09
CA ARG A 199 20.94 16.04 -14.10
C ARG A 199 22.24 15.36 -14.50
N GLU A 200 22.25 14.04 -14.47
CA GLU A 200 23.38 13.25 -14.98
C GLU A 200 23.40 13.23 -16.51
N ALA A 201 24.56 12.97 -17.09
CA ALA A 201 24.65 12.72 -18.53
C ALA A 201 24.01 11.36 -18.86
N ASN A 202 23.44 11.22 -20.04
CA ASN A 202 22.96 9.93 -20.58
C ASN A 202 24.00 8.82 -20.46
N ALA A 203 25.27 9.13 -20.71
CA ALA A 203 26.38 8.19 -20.64
C ALA A 203 26.66 7.64 -19.23
N THR A 204 26.13 8.26 -18.17
CA THR A 204 26.36 7.84 -16.77
C THR A 204 25.73 6.49 -16.50
N TYR A 205 24.49 6.29 -16.98
CA TYR A 205 23.71 5.06 -16.77
C TYR A 205 23.20 4.41 -18.06
N GLY A 206 23.60 4.92 -19.23
CA GLY A 206 23.13 4.41 -20.53
C GLY A 206 21.71 4.85 -20.90
N GLU A 207 21.24 5.96 -20.32
CA GLU A 207 19.87 6.46 -20.49
C GLU A 207 19.71 7.29 -21.78
N THR A 208 18.47 7.59 -22.15
CA THR A 208 18.15 8.39 -23.34
C THR A 208 17.44 9.70 -23.04
N TYR A 209 16.68 9.74 -21.93
CA TYR A 209 15.92 10.92 -21.51
C TYR A 209 16.65 11.80 -20.50
N ASN A 210 17.77 11.34 -19.92
CA ASN A 210 18.49 12.11 -18.90
C ASN A 210 19.30 13.28 -19.51
N GLY A 211 19.82 14.15 -18.65
CA GLY A 211 20.60 15.31 -19.01
C GLY A 211 19.79 16.45 -19.64
N ILE A 212 20.48 17.33 -20.36
CA ILE A 212 19.88 18.41 -21.14
C ILE A 212 18.95 17.82 -22.22
N GLN A 213 17.75 18.38 -22.39
CA GLN A 213 16.75 17.89 -23.32
C GLN A 213 16.05 19.04 -24.06
N THR A 214 16.65 19.47 -25.18
CA THR A 214 16.07 20.49 -26.06
C THR A 214 15.19 19.88 -27.14
N SER A 215 15.62 18.80 -27.80
CA SER A 215 14.86 18.23 -28.93
C SER A 215 13.59 17.52 -28.49
N ARG A 216 13.59 16.93 -27.28
CA ARG A 216 12.47 16.17 -26.73
C ARG A 216 11.49 17.02 -25.92
N ALA A 217 11.87 18.24 -25.54
CA ALA A 217 11.04 19.22 -24.84
C ALA A 217 9.92 19.79 -25.73
N THR A 218 8.96 18.93 -26.06
CA THR A 218 7.85 19.22 -26.99
C THR A 218 6.54 19.54 -26.26
N LYS A 219 6.44 19.20 -24.98
CA LYS A 219 5.29 19.47 -24.13
C LYS A 219 5.43 20.80 -23.39
N ASN A 220 4.29 21.35 -22.99
CA ASN A 220 4.17 22.65 -22.32
C ASN A 220 5.10 23.73 -22.93
N GLN A 221 5.16 23.83 -24.25
CA GLN A 221 5.99 24.83 -24.94
C GLN A 221 5.26 26.16 -25.07
N LEU A 222 6.04 27.22 -25.29
CA LEU A 222 5.51 28.49 -25.80
C LEU A 222 5.05 28.33 -27.26
N PRO A 223 4.16 29.21 -27.76
CA PRO A 223 3.94 29.32 -29.20
C PRO A 223 5.26 29.54 -29.97
N SER A 224 5.31 29.12 -31.23
CA SER A 224 6.47 29.40 -32.09
C SER A 224 6.59 30.90 -32.40
N GLY A 225 7.81 31.39 -32.65
CA GLY A 225 8.05 32.78 -33.09
C GLY A 225 8.16 33.81 -31.97
N ILE A 226 8.29 33.39 -30.70
CA ILE A 226 8.40 34.32 -29.58
C ILE A 226 9.81 34.93 -29.55
N ASP A 227 9.89 36.23 -29.80
CA ASP A 227 11.13 36.98 -29.77
C ASP A 227 11.70 37.04 -28.34
N PRO A 228 13.01 36.84 -28.13
CA PRO A 228 13.64 36.78 -26.81
C PRO A 228 14.11 38.13 -26.27
N TYR A 229 14.07 39.21 -27.07
CA TYR A 229 14.73 40.47 -26.76
C TYR A 229 13.75 41.52 -26.24
N ILE A 230 14.25 42.43 -25.38
CA ILE A 230 13.45 43.51 -24.79
C ILE A 230 12.79 44.36 -25.89
N THR A 231 13.57 44.73 -26.91
CA THR A 231 13.06 45.30 -28.16
C THR A 231 13.01 44.20 -29.22
N PRO A 232 11.83 43.82 -29.73
CA PRO A 232 11.71 42.76 -30.72
C PRO A 232 12.65 42.95 -31.92
N GLY A 233 13.39 41.90 -32.27
CA GLY A 233 14.34 41.86 -33.38
C GLY A 233 15.70 42.52 -33.10
N ASP A 234 15.93 43.08 -31.92
CA ASP A 234 17.19 43.75 -31.56
C ASP A 234 17.94 43.03 -30.42
N PRO A 235 18.92 42.17 -30.75
CA PRO A 235 19.75 41.49 -29.75
C PRO A 235 20.51 42.42 -28.81
N SER A 236 20.80 43.66 -29.22
CA SER A 236 21.52 44.63 -28.39
C SER A 236 20.68 45.19 -27.25
N SER A 237 19.35 45.02 -27.33
CA SER A 237 18.42 45.46 -26.28
C SER A 237 18.44 44.58 -25.03
N GLY A 238 19.10 43.41 -25.07
CA GLY A 238 19.12 42.44 -23.99
C GLY A 238 17.93 41.48 -24.02
N LEU A 239 17.99 40.42 -23.21
CA LEU A 239 16.95 39.39 -23.13
C LEU A 239 15.79 39.82 -22.20
N ILE A 240 14.57 39.39 -22.52
CA ILE A 240 13.42 39.53 -21.63
C ILE A 240 13.59 38.71 -20.34
N ALA A 241 12.93 39.14 -19.28
CA ALA A 241 13.02 38.51 -17.98
C ALA A 241 12.72 37.00 -18.04
N GLY A 242 13.57 36.20 -17.40
CA GLY A 242 13.42 34.74 -17.33
C GLY A 242 13.98 33.96 -18.53
N VAL A 243 14.47 34.62 -19.59
CA VAL A 243 15.21 33.97 -20.69
C VAL A 243 16.69 33.92 -20.36
N SER A 244 17.28 32.72 -20.40
CA SER A 244 18.70 32.52 -20.15
C SER A 244 19.55 32.90 -21.36
N GLY A 245 20.67 33.57 -21.10
CA GLY A 245 21.73 33.82 -22.07
C GLY A 245 22.80 32.73 -22.09
N ASP A 246 22.65 31.68 -21.27
CA ASP A 246 23.58 30.56 -21.25
C ASP A 246 23.56 29.79 -22.59
N PRO A 247 24.69 29.17 -23.00
CA PRO A 247 24.70 28.24 -24.11
C PRO A 247 23.68 27.10 -23.90
N ALA A 248 22.97 26.72 -24.98
CA ALA A 248 21.95 25.69 -24.95
C ALA A 248 22.46 24.27 -24.59
N GLY A 249 23.77 24.03 -24.57
CA GLY A 249 24.34 22.70 -24.33
C GLY A 249 23.96 21.68 -25.40
N THR A 250 24.37 20.43 -25.20
CA THR A 250 24.02 19.31 -26.09
C THR A 250 23.03 18.38 -25.40
N ASP A 251 22.04 17.86 -26.14
CA ASP A 251 21.11 16.88 -25.58
C ASP A 251 21.85 15.66 -24.99
N GLY A 252 21.49 15.28 -23.77
CA GLY A 252 22.10 14.19 -23.01
C GLY A 252 23.34 14.56 -22.20
N GLU A 253 23.82 15.82 -22.24
CA GLU A 253 24.89 16.30 -21.35
C GLU A 253 24.38 16.55 -19.93
N ALA A 254 25.27 16.38 -18.93
CA ALA A 254 24.99 16.66 -17.53
C ALA A 254 24.96 18.16 -17.23
N ASP A 255 24.19 18.57 -16.20
CA ASP A 255 24.34 19.88 -15.55
C ASP A 255 23.83 19.86 -14.10
N GLU A 256 24.07 20.95 -13.37
CA GLU A 256 23.66 21.09 -11.96
C GLU A 256 22.29 21.78 -11.79
N ARG A 257 21.48 21.83 -12.85
CA ARG A 257 20.23 22.59 -12.87
C ARG A 257 19.07 21.73 -12.41
N LEU A 258 18.16 22.32 -11.65
CA LEU A 258 16.96 21.67 -11.12
C LEU A 258 15.75 21.96 -12.01
N GLN A 259 14.84 20.99 -12.12
CA GLN A 259 13.52 21.21 -12.72
C GLN A 259 12.70 22.24 -11.94
N ALA A 260 11.82 22.97 -12.61
CA ALA A 260 11.12 24.12 -12.03
C ALA A 260 10.20 23.76 -10.84
N PHE A 261 10.12 24.68 -9.89
CA PHE A 261 9.21 24.59 -8.74
C PHE A 261 7.98 25.48 -8.92
N CYS A 262 6.91 25.13 -8.19
CA CYS A 262 5.70 25.92 -8.08
C CYS A 262 4.94 25.58 -6.79
N TYR A 263 3.94 26.37 -6.42
CA TYR A 263 2.88 25.97 -5.51
C TYR A 263 1.75 25.29 -6.28
N ARG A 264 1.16 24.23 -5.73
CA ARG A 264 -0.10 23.66 -6.23
C ARG A 264 -1.25 24.53 -5.72
N MET A 265 -1.68 25.51 -6.52
CA MET A 265 -2.64 26.51 -6.04
C MET A 265 -4.04 25.91 -5.94
N VAL A 266 -4.71 26.19 -4.82
CA VAL A 266 -6.12 25.92 -4.69
C VAL A 266 -6.93 27.17 -5.03
N LEU A 267 -7.84 27.04 -6.00
CA LEU A 267 -8.76 28.11 -6.39
C LEU A 267 -10.20 27.64 -6.28
N THR A 268 -11.12 28.56 -6.06
CA THR A 268 -12.57 28.30 -6.09
C THR A 268 -13.30 29.32 -6.94
N ASP A 269 -14.40 28.90 -7.55
CA ASP A 269 -15.33 29.78 -8.27
C ASP A 269 -16.63 30.07 -7.50
N VAL A 270 -16.73 29.61 -6.25
CA VAL A 270 -17.89 29.81 -5.37
C VAL A 270 -17.81 31.20 -4.74
N ALA A 271 -18.76 32.08 -5.07
CA ALA A 271 -18.67 33.50 -4.71
C ALA A 271 -18.58 33.74 -3.19
N GLU A 272 -19.28 32.94 -2.39
CA GLU A 272 -19.32 33.01 -0.93
C GLU A 272 -18.03 32.50 -0.27
N ASN A 273 -17.31 31.59 -0.95
CA ASN A 273 -16.04 31.03 -0.48
C ASN A 273 -14.82 31.71 -1.13
N ARG A 274 -15.01 32.71 -1.98
CA ARG A 274 -13.93 33.24 -2.82
C ARG A 274 -13.30 34.49 -2.23
N VAL A 275 -12.04 34.37 -1.86
CA VAL A 275 -11.15 35.48 -1.50
C VAL A 275 -10.45 36.01 -2.77
N PRO A 276 -10.58 37.29 -3.11
CA PRO A 276 -9.89 37.88 -4.26
C PRO A 276 -8.37 37.81 -4.14
N ILE A 277 -7.67 37.63 -5.26
CA ILE A 277 -6.21 37.68 -5.31
C ILE A 277 -5.78 39.10 -5.67
N PRO A 278 -5.27 39.91 -4.71
CA PRO A 278 -4.80 41.25 -5.01
C PRO A 278 -3.50 41.20 -5.83
N GLN A 279 -3.13 42.35 -6.40
CA GLN A 279 -1.81 42.49 -7.00
C GLN A 279 -0.74 42.25 -5.92
N PRO A 280 0.20 41.31 -6.10
CA PRO A 280 1.18 41.01 -5.07
C PRO A 280 2.18 42.16 -4.90
N ALA A 281 2.73 42.29 -3.68
CA ALA A 281 3.78 43.25 -3.41
C ALA A 281 5.01 42.96 -4.29
N GLY A 282 5.56 43.99 -4.92
CA GLY A 282 6.70 43.84 -5.83
C GLY A 282 6.33 43.32 -7.23
N TYR A 283 5.05 43.26 -7.60
CA TYR A 283 4.62 42.94 -8.97
C TYR A 283 5.34 43.81 -10.00
N ASN A 284 5.99 43.16 -10.97
CA ASN A 284 6.66 43.80 -12.09
C ASN A 284 6.09 43.24 -13.41
N GLU A 285 5.49 44.10 -14.22
CA GLU A 285 4.89 43.70 -15.50
C GLU A 285 5.91 43.03 -16.43
N ALA A 286 7.18 43.43 -16.37
CA ALA A 286 8.25 42.88 -17.23
C ALA A 286 8.49 41.38 -17.01
N ASP A 287 8.18 40.84 -15.82
CA ASP A 287 8.31 39.40 -15.54
C ASP A 287 7.28 38.57 -16.33
N TYR A 288 6.19 39.20 -16.79
CA TYR A 288 5.10 38.58 -17.54
C TYR A 288 5.15 38.92 -19.05
N GLU A 289 6.23 39.54 -19.54
CA GLU A 289 6.35 39.91 -20.96
C GLU A 289 6.21 38.69 -21.90
N LEU A 290 6.75 37.54 -21.51
CA LEU A 290 6.59 36.27 -22.24
C LEU A 290 5.12 35.83 -22.33
N LEU A 291 4.34 36.02 -21.27
CA LEU A 291 2.90 35.72 -21.27
C LEU A 291 2.18 36.59 -22.30
N PHE A 292 2.46 37.89 -22.32
CA PHE A 292 1.82 38.79 -23.27
C PHE A 292 2.18 38.45 -24.71
N ARG A 293 3.47 38.18 -24.99
CA ARG A 293 3.90 37.75 -26.33
C ARG A 293 3.25 36.45 -26.75
N ALA A 294 3.09 35.48 -25.84
CA ALA A 294 2.39 34.24 -26.14
C ALA A 294 0.90 34.46 -26.48
N ILE A 295 0.23 35.35 -25.76
CA ILE A 295 -1.16 35.75 -26.04
C ILE A 295 -1.26 36.47 -27.40
N GLU A 296 -0.35 37.41 -27.67
CA GLU A 296 -0.27 38.15 -28.93
C GLU A 296 0.05 37.23 -30.12
N ALA A 297 0.80 36.15 -29.89
CA ALA A 297 1.07 35.07 -30.85
C ALA A 297 -0.10 34.06 -30.99
N GLY A 298 -1.20 34.24 -30.26
CA GLY A 298 -2.45 33.47 -30.44
C GLY A 298 -2.77 32.46 -29.34
N GLN A 299 -2.04 32.43 -28.22
CA GLN A 299 -2.42 31.60 -27.07
C GLN A 299 -3.68 32.15 -26.40
N THR A 300 -4.78 31.40 -26.45
CA THR A 300 -6.09 31.85 -25.94
C THR A 300 -6.60 31.06 -24.73
N SER A 301 -5.95 29.94 -24.40
CA SER A 301 -6.33 29.05 -23.29
C SER A 301 -5.09 28.39 -22.66
N THR A 302 -5.34 27.54 -21.65
CA THR A 302 -4.33 26.63 -21.09
C THR A 302 -3.14 27.35 -20.43
N PHE A 303 -3.40 28.44 -19.69
CA PHE A 303 -2.34 29.16 -18.98
C PHE A 303 -1.87 28.37 -17.74
N PHE A 304 -2.78 27.69 -17.05
CA PHE A 304 -2.50 26.65 -16.05
C PHE A 304 -3.71 25.72 -15.96
N LYS A 305 -3.51 24.50 -15.45
CA LYS A 305 -4.61 23.53 -15.27
C LYS A 305 -5.51 23.99 -14.12
N LEU A 306 -6.81 23.77 -14.26
CA LEU A 306 -7.84 24.03 -13.24
C LEU A 306 -8.54 22.69 -12.97
N SER A 307 -7.80 21.76 -12.38
CA SER A 307 -8.29 20.41 -12.16
C SER A 307 -9.22 20.41 -10.95
N MET A 308 -10.53 20.31 -11.19
CA MET A 308 -11.60 20.32 -10.16
C MET A 308 -11.49 19.27 -9.03
N MET A 309 -11.30 19.73 -7.81
CA MET A 309 -11.45 18.92 -6.59
C MET A 309 -12.88 19.07 -6.02
N PRO A 310 -13.29 18.20 -5.08
CA PRO A 310 -14.54 18.38 -4.35
C PRO A 310 -14.73 19.80 -3.83
N ASN A 311 -15.99 20.17 -3.62
CA ASN A 311 -16.39 21.48 -3.13
C ASN A 311 -16.04 22.65 -4.06
N ARG A 312 -16.07 22.39 -5.38
CA ARG A 312 -15.76 23.37 -6.43
C ARG A 312 -14.43 24.09 -6.20
N LYS A 313 -13.43 23.34 -5.75
CA LYS A 313 -12.05 23.78 -5.64
C LYS A 313 -11.23 23.24 -6.80
N THR A 314 -10.00 23.68 -6.95
CA THR A 314 -9.09 23.15 -7.98
C THR A 314 -7.75 22.79 -7.40
N ASP A 315 -7.13 21.75 -7.94
CA ASP A 315 -5.68 21.61 -7.96
C ASP A 315 -5.17 22.31 -9.23
N SER A 316 -4.47 23.42 -9.06
CA SER A 316 -3.94 24.22 -10.17
C SER A 316 -2.44 24.09 -10.30
N ASN A 317 -1.98 23.67 -11.47
CA ASN A 317 -0.57 23.38 -11.79
C ASN A 317 -0.21 23.77 -13.24
N ASN A 318 1.03 23.53 -13.62
CA ASN A 318 1.57 23.80 -14.95
C ASN A 318 0.74 23.16 -16.07
N ALA A 319 0.56 23.90 -17.17
CA ALA A 319 -0.13 23.42 -18.38
C ALA A 319 0.35 24.04 -19.70
N SER A 320 1.35 24.93 -19.69
CA SER A 320 1.89 25.55 -20.92
C SER A 320 3.29 26.14 -20.72
N GLY A 321 3.86 26.73 -21.78
CA GLY A 321 5.21 27.31 -21.71
C GLY A 321 5.37 28.54 -20.81
N MET A 322 4.27 29.16 -20.44
CA MET A 322 4.21 30.24 -19.46
C MET A 322 3.05 29.98 -18.50
N SER A 323 3.37 29.47 -17.31
CA SER A 323 2.42 28.89 -16.36
C SER A 323 2.90 29.03 -14.91
N THR A 324 2.41 28.18 -14.01
CA THR A 324 2.73 28.20 -12.58
C THR A 324 4.20 27.95 -12.28
N ASP A 325 4.88 27.15 -13.10
CA ASP A 325 6.32 26.88 -12.95
C ASP A 325 7.15 28.15 -13.08
N PHE A 326 7.95 28.45 -12.05
CA PHE A 326 8.91 29.55 -12.12
C PHE A 326 10.24 29.06 -12.70
N ILE A 327 10.22 28.76 -14.00
CA ILE A 327 11.33 28.08 -14.69
C ILE A 327 12.65 28.85 -14.52
N GLY A 328 13.68 28.12 -14.08
CA GLY A 328 15.04 28.63 -13.86
C GLY A 328 15.22 29.50 -12.61
N LYS A 329 14.30 29.43 -11.64
CA LYS A 329 14.31 30.28 -10.43
C LYS A 329 14.53 29.52 -9.13
N ASN A 330 15.22 28.40 -9.20
CA ASN A 330 15.63 27.57 -8.07
C ASN A 330 17.12 27.19 -8.10
N TYR A 331 17.90 27.81 -9.00
CA TYR A 331 19.36 27.69 -9.09
C TYR A 331 19.99 28.92 -9.74
N GLY A 332 21.31 29.05 -9.61
CA GLY A 332 22.12 30.05 -10.28
C GLY A 332 23.62 29.77 -10.17
N PRO A 333 24.49 30.70 -10.63
CA PRO A 333 25.93 30.50 -10.58
C PRO A 333 26.43 30.33 -9.13
N GLY A 334 26.92 29.11 -8.81
CA GLY A 334 27.48 28.78 -7.49
C GLY A 334 26.44 28.55 -6.38
N TRP A 335 25.15 28.44 -6.70
CA TRP A 335 24.11 28.16 -5.71
C TRP A 335 22.91 27.42 -6.34
N ASN A 336 22.20 26.64 -5.53
CA ASN A 336 20.90 26.08 -5.86
C ASN A 336 20.03 25.93 -4.60
N TRP A 337 18.77 25.50 -4.74
CA TRP A 337 17.85 25.30 -3.61
C TRP A 337 18.49 24.60 -2.40
N THR A 338 19.33 23.60 -2.66
CA THR A 338 19.94 22.76 -1.61
C THR A 338 21.04 23.50 -0.85
N THR A 339 21.71 24.48 -1.46
CA THR A 339 22.80 25.25 -0.83
C THR A 339 22.30 26.43 0.00
N LEU A 340 21.01 26.74 -0.05
CA LEU A 340 20.40 27.85 0.69
C LEU A 340 20.12 27.46 2.14
N THR A 341 20.26 28.43 3.04
CA THR A 341 19.75 28.34 4.42
C THR A 341 18.21 28.28 4.44
N HIS A 342 17.61 27.85 5.56
CA HIS A 342 16.16 27.79 5.71
C HIS A 342 15.48 29.16 5.48
N ALA A 343 16.08 30.24 5.99
CA ALA A 343 15.58 31.60 5.78
C ALA A 343 15.65 32.04 4.30
N GLU A 344 16.72 31.66 3.58
CA GLU A 344 16.86 31.94 2.15
C GLU A 344 15.90 31.11 1.30
N ARG A 345 15.67 29.83 1.66
CA ARG A 345 14.63 28.99 1.04
C ARG A 345 13.25 29.61 1.22
N ALA A 346 12.91 30.06 2.43
CA ALA A 346 11.65 30.75 2.70
C ALA A 346 11.49 32.04 1.87
N ALA A 347 12.54 32.84 1.75
CA ALA A 347 12.55 34.04 0.92
C ALA A 347 12.36 33.72 -0.58
N LEU A 348 12.98 32.64 -1.07
CA LEU A 348 12.83 32.18 -2.46
C LEU A 348 11.44 31.57 -2.70
N ALA A 349 10.89 30.82 -1.75
CA ALA A 349 9.53 30.32 -1.80
C ALA A 349 8.52 31.48 -1.90
N LYS A 350 8.72 32.55 -1.13
CA LYS A 350 7.89 33.77 -1.25
C LYS A 350 7.96 34.42 -2.64
N GLN A 351 9.11 34.34 -3.33
CA GLN A 351 9.21 34.81 -4.71
C GLN A 351 8.38 33.94 -5.67
N HIS A 352 8.32 32.62 -5.46
CA HIS A 352 7.47 31.73 -6.25
C HIS A 352 5.97 31.97 -5.99
N GLU A 353 5.59 32.24 -4.74
CA GLU A 353 4.24 32.66 -4.40
C GLU A 353 3.88 33.97 -5.14
N ASN A 354 4.74 34.99 -5.06
CA ASN A 354 4.51 36.27 -5.74
C ASN A 354 4.41 36.13 -7.26
N TRP A 355 5.24 35.26 -7.86
CA TRP A 355 5.16 34.91 -9.27
C TRP A 355 3.77 34.38 -9.65
N GLN A 356 3.25 33.42 -8.89
CA GLN A 356 1.96 32.80 -9.19
C GLN A 356 0.76 33.70 -8.87
N ARG A 357 0.79 34.42 -7.74
CA ARG A 357 -0.23 35.45 -7.45
C ARG A 357 -0.26 36.52 -8.54
N GLY A 358 0.90 36.96 -9.01
CA GLY A 358 1.01 37.94 -10.07
C GLY A 358 0.59 37.38 -11.43
N LEU A 359 0.81 36.09 -11.71
CA LEU A 359 0.28 35.41 -12.91
C LEU A 359 -1.24 35.45 -12.92
N VAL A 360 -1.88 35.01 -11.82
CA VAL A 360 -3.34 35.03 -11.70
C VAL A 360 -3.89 36.45 -11.80
N TRP A 361 -3.29 37.41 -11.08
CA TRP A 361 -3.69 38.81 -11.14
C TRP A 361 -3.57 39.39 -12.55
N THR A 362 -2.48 39.09 -13.27
CA THR A 362 -2.25 39.55 -14.65
C THR A 362 -3.34 39.03 -15.58
N LEU A 363 -3.64 37.74 -15.51
CA LEU A 363 -4.68 37.10 -16.32
C LEU A 363 -6.07 37.66 -16.01
N GLN A 364 -6.33 38.11 -14.78
CA GLN A 364 -7.62 38.66 -14.36
C GLN A 364 -7.79 40.15 -14.68
N ASN A 365 -6.71 40.94 -14.67
CA ASN A 365 -6.81 42.40 -14.59
C ASN A 365 -6.05 43.16 -15.70
N HIS A 366 -4.98 42.60 -16.25
CA HIS A 366 -4.07 43.37 -17.10
C HIS A 366 -4.69 43.75 -18.45
N SER A 367 -4.47 44.98 -18.91
CA SER A 367 -5.10 45.51 -20.12
C SER A 367 -4.66 44.80 -21.40
N ARG A 368 -3.41 44.31 -21.46
CA ARG A 368 -2.86 43.51 -22.57
C ARG A 368 -3.46 42.10 -22.68
N VAL A 369 -4.11 41.59 -21.63
CA VAL A 369 -4.81 40.30 -21.68
C VAL A 369 -6.21 40.51 -22.28
N PRO A 370 -6.60 39.85 -23.38
CA PRO A 370 -7.94 39.98 -23.95
C PRO A 370 -9.08 39.78 -22.95
N ALA A 371 -10.18 40.53 -23.14
CA ALA A 371 -11.33 40.50 -22.23
C ALA A 371 -11.92 39.09 -22.03
N ALA A 372 -11.93 38.25 -23.07
CA ALA A 372 -12.41 36.88 -22.97
C ALA A 372 -11.59 36.05 -21.96
N ILE A 373 -10.27 36.21 -21.95
CA ILE A 373 -9.37 35.54 -21.00
C ILE A 373 -9.60 36.13 -19.60
N ARG A 374 -9.61 37.46 -19.46
CA ARG A 374 -9.87 38.10 -18.16
C ARG A 374 -11.17 37.61 -17.53
N ASN A 375 -12.27 37.62 -18.27
CA ASN A 375 -13.57 37.17 -17.78
C ASN A 375 -13.54 35.68 -17.36
N ALA A 376 -12.79 34.84 -18.08
CA ALA A 376 -12.67 33.42 -17.73
C ALA A 376 -11.88 33.18 -16.44
N TYR A 377 -10.90 34.04 -16.11
CA TYR A 377 -10.08 33.92 -14.89
C TYR A 377 -10.61 34.73 -13.71
N GLN A 378 -11.38 35.81 -13.93
CA GLN A 378 -11.96 36.66 -12.88
C GLN A 378 -12.95 35.93 -11.96
N LYS A 379 -13.47 34.78 -12.40
CA LYS A 379 -14.35 33.95 -11.56
C LYS A 379 -13.59 33.18 -10.47
N TRP A 380 -12.27 33.04 -10.58
CA TRP A 380 -11.46 32.26 -9.64
C TRP A 380 -10.82 33.16 -8.58
N GLY A 381 -10.74 32.67 -7.35
CA GLY A 381 -9.99 33.26 -6.26
C GLY A 381 -9.56 32.19 -5.27
N LEU A 382 -8.92 32.58 -4.18
CA LEU A 382 -8.52 31.62 -3.13
C LEU A 382 -9.75 31.19 -2.34
N PRO A 383 -9.86 29.91 -1.95
CA PRO A 383 -10.92 29.46 -1.05
C PRO A 383 -10.72 30.02 0.37
N ALA A 384 -11.76 30.60 0.95
CA ALA A 384 -11.74 31.16 2.31
C ALA A 384 -11.62 30.07 3.39
N ASP A 385 -11.90 28.81 3.04
CA ASP A 385 -11.96 27.66 3.93
C ASP A 385 -10.79 26.67 3.75
N GLU A 386 -9.70 27.08 3.07
CA GLU A 386 -8.41 26.40 3.05
C GLU A 386 -7.31 27.35 3.54
N PHE A 387 -6.25 26.78 4.13
CA PHE A 387 -5.04 27.50 4.56
C PHE A 387 -5.36 28.79 5.32
N THR A 388 -6.31 28.71 6.26
CA THR A 388 -6.93 29.89 6.90
C THR A 388 -5.97 30.69 7.77
N ASP A 389 -4.82 30.11 8.10
CA ASP A 389 -3.72 30.69 8.85
C ASP A 389 -2.55 31.18 7.97
N ASN A 390 -2.62 30.99 6.65
CA ASN A 390 -1.56 31.35 5.71
C ASN A 390 -2.07 32.16 4.51
N ASP A 391 -2.93 33.16 4.77
CA ASP A 391 -3.53 34.02 3.74
C ASP A 391 -4.19 33.23 2.58
N HIS A 392 -4.79 32.07 2.92
CA HIS A 392 -5.44 31.15 1.98
C HIS A 392 -4.51 30.57 0.91
N TRP A 393 -3.21 30.51 1.20
CA TRP A 393 -2.18 29.99 0.30
C TRP A 393 -1.57 28.70 0.82
N PRO A 394 -1.25 27.72 -0.04
CA PRO A 394 -0.59 26.49 0.40
C PRO A 394 0.74 26.77 1.13
N TRP A 395 0.99 26.05 2.22
CA TRP A 395 2.17 26.22 3.07
C TRP A 395 3.48 25.84 2.38
N GLN A 396 3.49 24.78 1.58
CA GLN A 396 4.71 24.19 1.02
C GLN A 396 4.84 24.44 -0.48
N ILE A 397 6.04 24.82 -0.91
CA ILE A 397 6.43 24.85 -2.32
C ILE A 397 6.69 23.42 -2.80
N TYR A 398 6.30 23.12 -4.03
CA TYR A 398 6.55 21.82 -4.64
C TYR A 398 8.01 21.69 -5.09
N VAL A 399 8.85 21.27 -4.15
CA VAL A 399 10.23 20.84 -4.41
C VAL A 399 10.18 19.51 -5.15
N ARG A 400 10.22 19.58 -6.48
CA ARG A 400 10.14 18.38 -7.34
C ARG A 400 11.40 17.53 -7.29
N GLU A 401 12.52 18.15 -6.97
CA GLU A 401 13.84 17.53 -6.97
C GLU A 401 14.81 18.42 -6.20
N ALA A 402 15.69 17.79 -5.42
CA ALA A 402 16.72 18.46 -4.64
C ALA A 402 17.99 17.61 -4.66
N ARG A 403 18.44 17.13 -3.50
CA ARG A 403 19.49 16.12 -3.43
C ARG A 403 18.91 14.75 -3.74
N ARG A 404 19.63 13.97 -4.53
CA ARG A 404 19.40 12.52 -4.69
C ARG A 404 20.62 11.80 -4.17
N MET A 405 20.42 10.85 -3.27
CA MET A 405 21.49 10.01 -2.74
C MET A 405 22.18 9.25 -3.88
N VAL A 406 23.45 8.89 -3.70
CA VAL A 406 24.16 7.98 -4.62
C VAL A 406 24.65 6.78 -3.81
N SER A 407 23.87 5.70 -3.83
CA SER A 407 24.20 4.43 -3.16
C SER A 407 24.89 3.45 -4.11
N ASP A 408 25.03 2.19 -3.67
CA ASP A 408 25.55 1.11 -4.51
C ASP A 408 24.52 0.63 -5.56
N PHE A 409 23.27 1.09 -5.47
CA PHE A 409 22.20 0.79 -6.42
C PHE A 409 21.45 2.07 -6.79
N VAL A 410 21.34 2.36 -8.09
CA VAL A 410 20.68 3.57 -8.60
C VAL A 410 19.51 3.14 -9.46
N MET A 411 18.30 3.61 -9.13
CA MET A 411 17.14 3.46 -10.00
C MET A 411 17.32 4.30 -11.27
N THR A 412 17.03 3.76 -12.44
CA THR A 412 17.28 4.40 -13.75
C THR A 412 16.06 4.32 -14.67
N GLU A 413 16.12 5.01 -15.80
CA GLU A 413 15.12 4.95 -16.88
C GLU A 413 14.72 3.50 -17.22
N ASP A 414 15.71 2.60 -17.29
CA ASP A 414 15.48 1.19 -17.61
C ASP A 414 14.63 0.46 -16.58
N HIS A 415 14.75 0.83 -15.30
CA HIS A 415 13.91 0.27 -14.24
C HIS A 415 12.46 0.72 -14.40
N CYS A 416 12.23 2.01 -14.64
CA CYS A 416 10.89 2.55 -14.89
C CYS A 416 10.25 1.92 -16.15
N ARG A 417 11.06 1.58 -17.16
CA ARG A 417 10.61 0.95 -18.41
C ARG A 417 10.45 -0.57 -18.32
N GLY A 418 10.78 -1.19 -17.18
CA GLY A 418 10.77 -2.64 -17.01
C GLY A 418 11.80 -3.39 -17.87
N ILE A 419 12.83 -2.69 -18.36
CA ILE A 419 13.98 -3.29 -19.07
C ILE A 419 14.90 -3.95 -18.05
N GLN A 420 15.15 -3.24 -16.95
CA GLN A 420 15.74 -3.76 -15.73
C GLN A 420 14.68 -3.80 -14.64
N VAL A 421 14.83 -4.67 -13.67
CA VAL A 421 13.85 -4.85 -12.60
C VAL A 421 14.60 -4.96 -11.27
N ALA A 422 14.18 -4.17 -10.29
CA ALA A 422 14.76 -4.26 -8.95
C ALA A 422 14.42 -5.62 -8.33
N SER A 423 15.43 -6.33 -7.83
CA SER A 423 15.27 -7.66 -7.23
C SER A 423 14.80 -7.63 -5.77
N ASP A 424 14.74 -6.44 -5.19
CA ASP A 424 14.44 -6.19 -3.78
C ASP A 424 13.30 -5.15 -3.60
N PRO A 425 12.12 -5.33 -4.23
CA PRO A 425 11.05 -4.35 -4.21
C PRO A 425 10.57 -4.01 -2.80
N ILE A 426 10.40 -2.71 -2.54
CA ILE A 426 9.81 -2.21 -1.29
C ILE A 426 8.62 -1.27 -1.52
N ALA A 427 8.33 -0.96 -2.78
CA ALA A 427 7.19 -0.21 -3.27
C ALA A 427 7.07 -0.40 -4.79
N LEU A 428 5.93 -0.01 -5.36
CA LEU A 428 5.73 0.11 -6.81
C LEU A 428 5.60 1.58 -7.23
N GLY A 429 6.17 1.92 -8.38
CA GLY A 429 5.91 3.18 -9.09
C GLY A 429 5.11 2.91 -10.37
N ALA A 430 4.24 3.84 -10.76
CA ALA A 430 3.45 3.70 -12.01
C ALA A 430 3.28 5.00 -12.80
N TYR A 431 3.73 6.14 -12.25
CA TYR A 431 3.58 7.42 -12.92
C TYR A 431 4.57 7.56 -14.09
N ALA A 432 4.21 8.33 -15.11
CA ALA A 432 5.12 8.62 -16.23
C ALA A 432 6.47 9.16 -15.72
N MET A 433 7.56 8.86 -16.44
CA MET A 433 8.81 9.58 -16.21
C MET A 433 8.59 11.01 -16.68
N ASP A 434 8.32 11.89 -15.71
CA ASP A 434 8.04 13.29 -15.91
C ASP A 434 9.17 14.16 -15.36
N SER A 435 9.62 15.11 -16.16
CA SER A 435 10.50 16.19 -15.71
C SER A 435 9.89 17.49 -16.17
N HIS A 436 9.91 18.51 -15.31
CA HIS A 436 9.45 19.85 -15.67
C HIS A 436 10.57 20.65 -16.36
N HIS A 437 10.19 21.71 -17.07
CA HIS A 437 11.16 22.60 -17.72
C HIS A 437 12.19 23.13 -16.71
N VAL A 438 13.45 23.12 -17.12
CA VAL A 438 14.61 23.52 -16.30
C VAL A 438 15.00 24.97 -16.60
N ARG A 439 14.93 25.39 -17.87
CA ARG A 439 15.26 26.76 -18.30
C ARG A 439 14.49 27.20 -19.53
N ARG A 440 14.55 28.51 -19.79
CA ARG A 440 14.16 29.12 -21.06
C ARG A 440 15.40 29.59 -21.79
N GLN A 441 15.54 29.27 -23.07
CA GLN A 441 16.74 29.52 -23.87
C GLN A 441 16.39 30.07 -25.25
N VAL A 442 17.37 30.69 -25.91
CA VAL A 442 17.24 31.19 -27.28
C VAL A 442 17.67 30.11 -28.27
N VAL A 443 16.74 29.62 -29.09
CA VAL A 443 16.99 28.63 -30.14
C VAL A 443 16.52 29.21 -31.46
N GLN A 444 17.44 29.35 -32.43
CA GLN A 444 17.15 29.90 -33.76
C GLN A 444 16.50 31.30 -33.73
N GLY A 445 16.81 32.11 -32.72
CA GLY A 445 16.27 33.47 -32.58
C GLY A 445 14.91 33.53 -31.87
N GLU A 446 14.40 32.42 -31.35
CA GLU A 446 13.13 32.33 -30.62
C GLU A 446 13.34 31.78 -29.21
N VAL A 447 12.44 32.12 -28.29
CA VAL A 447 12.42 31.55 -26.93
C VAL A 447 11.86 30.13 -26.98
N ARG A 448 12.60 29.17 -26.40
CA ARG A 448 12.14 27.80 -26.17
C ARG A 448 12.40 27.39 -24.73
N ASN A 449 11.47 26.62 -24.17
CA ASN A 449 11.71 25.97 -22.88
C ASN A 449 12.42 24.63 -23.10
N GLU A 450 13.29 24.26 -22.17
CA GLU A 450 14.12 23.06 -22.21
C GLU A 450 13.91 22.24 -20.93
N GLY A 451 13.95 20.91 -21.05
CA GLY A 451 13.91 19.98 -19.92
C GLY A 451 12.60 19.21 -19.73
N ASP A 452 11.45 19.69 -20.24
CA ASP A 452 10.18 18.95 -20.06
C ASP A 452 10.17 17.63 -20.83
N ILE A 453 10.15 16.53 -20.10
CA ILE A 453 10.02 15.18 -20.63
C ILE A 453 8.77 14.57 -20.03
N GLN A 454 7.97 13.91 -20.88
CA GLN A 454 6.81 13.13 -20.46
C GLN A 454 6.86 11.80 -21.20
N ALA A 455 7.49 10.81 -20.57
CA ALA A 455 7.63 9.47 -21.11
C ALA A 455 6.67 8.51 -20.38
N ALA A 456 5.68 8.01 -21.12
CA ALA A 456 4.71 7.06 -20.59
C ALA A 456 5.37 5.71 -20.24
N LEU A 457 4.81 5.05 -19.24
CA LEU A 457 5.18 3.70 -18.84
C LEU A 457 4.19 2.68 -19.41
N SER A 458 4.63 1.44 -19.56
CA SER A 458 3.79 0.33 -20.02
C SER A 458 3.11 -0.43 -18.88
N ALA A 459 3.64 -0.35 -17.66
CA ALA A 459 3.15 -1.04 -16.46
C ALA A 459 3.78 -0.39 -15.20
N PRO A 460 3.22 -0.66 -14.01
CA PRO A 460 3.93 -0.42 -12.75
C PRO A 460 5.29 -1.13 -12.70
N TYR A 461 6.23 -0.58 -11.95
CA TYR A 461 7.59 -1.11 -11.79
C TYR A 461 8.03 -1.11 -10.32
N PRO A 462 8.86 -2.08 -9.92
CA PRO A 462 9.36 -2.19 -8.55
C PRO A 462 10.47 -1.18 -8.24
N ILE A 463 10.45 -0.64 -7.02
CA ILE A 463 11.49 0.22 -6.45
C ILE A 463 12.26 -0.55 -5.40
N GLY A 464 13.58 -0.68 -5.58
CA GLY A 464 14.42 -1.54 -4.76
C GLY A 464 14.79 -0.97 -3.39
N TYR A 465 14.92 -1.82 -2.37
CA TYR A 465 15.38 -1.48 -1.01
C TYR A 465 16.74 -0.77 -1.01
N ARG A 466 17.69 -1.26 -1.81
CA ARG A 466 19.04 -0.66 -1.93
C ARG A 466 19.03 0.78 -2.43
N ALA A 467 17.93 1.24 -3.03
CA ALA A 467 17.79 2.63 -3.47
C ALA A 467 17.58 3.59 -2.28
N ILE A 468 17.00 3.15 -1.16
CA ILE A 468 16.68 4.01 -0.01
C ILE A 468 17.72 3.93 1.11
N ILE A 469 18.81 3.17 0.95
CA ILE A 469 19.89 3.07 1.93
C ILE A 469 21.21 3.60 1.35
N PRO A 470 22.04 4.28 2.16
CA PRO A 470 23.35 4.76 1.72
C PRO A 470 24.36 3.61 1.59
N LYS A 471 25.53 3.90 1.02
CA LYS A 471 26.63 2.92 1.02
C LYS A 471 27.00 2.57 2.44
N ARG A 472 27.32 1.30 2.70
CA ARG A 472 27.71 0.81 4.03
C ARG A 472 28.88 1.60 4.65
N SER A 473 29.81 2.06 3.82
CA SER A 473 30.98 2.83 4.27
C SER A 473 30.67 4.29 4.62
N GLU A 474 29.49 4.80 4.27
CA GLU A 474 29.09 6.19 4.47
C GLU A 474 28.21 6.34 5.72
N CYS A 475 27.13 5.57 5.83
CA CYS A 475 26.25 5.61 6.99
C CYS A 475 25.54 4.28 7.25
N SER A 476 25.49 3.80 8.50
CA SER A 476 25.01 2.44 8.82
C SER A 476 23.54 2.36 9.29
N ASN A 477 22.93 3.49 9.68
CA ASN A 477 21.63 3.53 10.37
C ASN A 477 20.71 4.66 9.85
N LEU A 478 20.82 4.98 8.56
CA LEU A 478 20.00 5.98 7.88
C LEU A 478 19.22 5.35 6.72
N LEU A 479 17.92 5.67 6.61
CA LEU A 479 17.08 5.38 5.45
C LEU A 479 16.54 6.67 4.83
N VAL A 480 16.39 6.70 3.51
CA VAL A 480 16.15 7.90 2.70
C VAL A 480 15.03 7.63 1.68
N PRO A 481 13.75 7.60 2.12
CA PRO A 481 12.61 7.26 1.27
C PRO A 481 12.27 8.29 0.18
N TRP A 482 12.63 9.57 0.33
CA TRP A 482 12.39 10.58 -0.71
C TRP A 482 13.61 10.83 -1.58
N SER A 483 14.69 11.36 -1.01
CA SER A 483 15.96 11.66 -1.68
C SER A 483 16.76 10.38 -2.00
N LEU A 484 16.07 9.31 -2.34
CA LEU A 484 16.60 8.00 -2.67
C LEU A 484 17.56 8.04 -3.88
N SER A 485 18.28 6.94 -4.06
CA SER A 485 19.27 6.75 -5.11
C SER A 485 18.60 6.47 -6.46
N ALA A 486 18.49 7.51 -7.29
CA ALA A 486 17.88 7.46 -8.61
C ALA A 486 18.53 8.47 -9.57
N SER A 487 18.53 8.15 -10.87
CA SER A 487 18.80 9.12 -11.92
C SER A 487 17.71 10.21 -11.94
N HIS A 488 18.01 11.39 -12.48
CA HIS A 488 17.02 12.47 -12.63
C HIS A 488 15.72 11.99 -13.29
N MET A 489 15.81 11.15 -14.32
CA MET A 489 14.62 10.68 -15.03
C MET A 489 13.82 9.65 -14.27
N ALA A 490 14.47 8.69 -13.61
CA ALA A 490 13.77 7.74 -12.76
C ALA A 490 13.10 8.43 -11.58
N PHE A 491 13.80 9.40 -10.97
CA PHE A 491 13.29 10.20 -9.87
C PHE A 491 11.99 10.93 -10.23
N GLY A 492 11.91 11.45 -11.45
CA GLY A 492 10.69 12.05 -12.01
C GLY A 492 9.45 11.19 -11.85
N SER A 493 9.57 9.88 -12.05
CA SER A 493 8.47 8.91 -11.86
C SER A 493 8.29 8.49 -10.40
N ILE A 494 9.38 8.29 -9.64
CA ILE A 494 9.35 7.72 -8.28
C ILE A 494 8.79 8.70 -7.23
N ARG A 495 9.06 10.01 -7.39
CA ARG A 495 8.76 11.07 -6.41
C ARG A 495 7.27 11.34 -6.13
N MET A 496 6.34 10.47 -6.51
CA MET A 496 4.92 10.72 -6.31
C MET A 496 4.52 10.44 -4.85
N GLU A 497 3.63 11.26 -4.28
CA GLU A 497 3.20 11.14 -2.87
C GLU A 497 2.71 9.72 -2.48
N PRO A 498 1.92 8.98 -3.29
CA PRO A 498 1.51 7.62 -2.94
C PRO A 498 2.69 6.65 -2.78
N VAL A 499 3.70 6.82 -3.63
CA VAL A 499 4.94 6.03 -3.61
C VAL A 499 5.79 6.45 -2.41
N PHE A 500 5.86 7.76 -2.11
CA PHE A 500 6.58 8.26 -0.95
C PHE A 500 5.98 7.75 0.37
N MET A 501 4.66 7.70 0.49
CA MET A 501 3.96 7.06 1.62
C MET A 501 4.36 5.60 1.78
N ALA A 502 4.40 4.84 0.68
CA ALA A 502 4.82 3.44 0.67
C ALA A 502 6.28 3.27 1.09
N LEU A 503 7.20 4.04 0.49
CA LEU A 503 8.62 4.02 0.83
C LEU A 503 8.88 4.43 2.29
N GLY A 504 8.11 5.39 2.83
CA GLY A 504 8.17 5.79 4.24
C GLY A 504 7.81 4.65 5.18
N GLN A 505 6.70 3.95 4.92
CA GLN A 505 6.30 2.76 5.68
C GLN A 505 7.36 1.66 5.58
N SER A 506 7.85 1.37 4.37
CA SER A 506 8.88 0.34 4.14
C SER A 506 10.21 0.67 4.83
N ALA A 507 10.60 1.95 4.87
CA ALA A 507 11.79 2.40 5.59
C ALA A 507 11.67 2.15 7.10
N ALA A 508 10.50 2.38 7.69
CA ALA A 508 10.27 2.11 9.11
C ALA A 508 10.35 0.62 9.45
N LEU A 509 9.80 -0.27 8.61
CA LEU A 509 9.88 -1.72 8.79
C LEU A 509 11.32 -2.24 8.64
N ALA A 510 12.09 -1.69 7.72
CA ALA A 510 13.50 -2.02 7.59
C ALA A 510 14.32 -1.53 8.80
N ALA A 511 14.05 -0.32 9.30
CA ALA A 511 14.68 0.20 10.52
C ALA A 511 14.36 -0.68 11.74
N ASP A 512 13.09 -1.09 11.88
CA ASP A 512 12.58 -1.96 12.94
C ASP A 512 13.35 -3.29 13.01
N LEU A 513 13.47 -3.99 11.87
CA LEU A 513 14.19 -5.27 11.78
C LEU A 513 15.69 -5.12 12.00
N ALA A 514 16.31 -4.10 11.40
CA ALA A 514 17.74 -3.86 11.55
C ALA A 514 18.08 -3.55 13.02
N LEU A 515 17.19 -2.84 13.71
CA LEU A 515 17.33 -2.50 15.13
C LEU A 515 17.21 -3.76 16.01
N ASP A 516 16.25 -4.63 15.75
CA ASP A 516 16.11 -5.91 16.49
C ASP A 516 17.33 -6.82 16.31
N GLN A 517 17.87 -6.88 15.10
CA GLN A 517 19.04 -7.70 14.80
C GLN A 517 20.37 -7.05 15.24
N GLY A 518 20.35 -5.75 15.56
CA GLY A 518 21.55 -4.99 15.90
C GLY A 518 22.54 -4.87 14.74
N ILE A 519 22.03 -4.77 13.51
CA ILE A 519 22.84 -4.72 12.28
C ILE A 519 22.68 -3.39 11.53
N PRO A 520 23.68 -3.00 10.70
CA PRO A 520 23.51 -1.95 9.71
C PRO A 520 22.35 -2.24 8.75
N VAL A 521 21.67 -1.21 8.28
CA VAL A 521 20.55 -1.36 7.32
C VAL A 521 20.99 -2.03 6.01
N GLN A 522 22.26 -1.92 5.63
CA GLN A 522 22.82 -2.58 4.45
C GLN A 522 22.98 -4.10 4.59
N ASP A 523 22.95 -4.61 5.82
CA ASP A 523 23.11 -6.04 6.12
C ASP A 523 21.77 -6.75 6.28
N LEU A 524 20.66 -6.01 6.26
CA LEU A 524 19.34 -6.58 6.35
C LEU A 524 19.06 -7.41 5.09
N SER A 525 18.82 -8.71 5.27
CA SER A 525 18.47 -9.59 4.16
C SER A 525 17.11 -9.21 3.59
N TYR A 526 17.02 -9.08 2.27
CA TYR A 526 15.74 -8.82 1.62
C TYR A 526 14.74 -9.97 1.83
N SER A 527 15.20 -11.22 1.90
CA SER A 527 14.35 -12.38 2.25
C SER A 527 13.76 -12.30 3.66
N GLN A 528 14.34 -11.49 4.56
CA GLN A 528 13.76 -11.22 5.88
C GLN A 528 12.86 -9.98 5.88
N LEU A 529 13.13 -9.02 5.00
CA LEU A 529 12.37 -7.76 4.90
C LEU A 529 11.06 -7.95 4.13
N ARG A 530 11.10 -8.65 2.99
CA ARG A 530 9.95 -8.84 2.09
C ARG A 530 8.72 -9.42 2.81
N PRO A 531 8.83 -10.48 3.62
CA PRO A 531 7.75 -10.97 4.48
C PRO A 531 7.02 -9.89 5.27
N VAL A 532 7.78 -8.96 5.84
CA VAL A 532 7.29 -7.89 6.71
C VAL A 532 6.53 -6.83 5.92
N LEU A 533 7.05 -6.48 4.75
CA LEU A 533 6.45 -5.48 3.89
C LEU A 533 5.07 -5.93 3.43
N LEU A 534 4.97 -7.16 2.94
CA LEU A 534 3.72 -7.73 2.45
C LEU A 534 2.74 -8.03 3.59
N ALA A 535 3.25 -8.44 4.75
CA ALA A 535 2.49 -8.48 6.00
C ALA A 535 1.85 -7.13 6.38
N ALA A 536 2.58 -6.04 6.16
CA ALA A 536 2.11 -4.68 6.38
C ALA A 536 1.25 -4.13 5.22
N GLY A 537 0.89 -5.00 4.27
CA GLY A 537 0.03 -4.71 3.13
C GLY A 537 0.71 -3.99 1.97
N GLN A 538 2.05 -3.88 1.95
CA GLN A 538 2.76 -3.21 0.87
C GLN A 538 2.51 -3.84 -0.49
N ALA A 539 2.34 -2.99 -1.51
CA ALA A 539 2.29 -3.41 -2.89
C ALA A 539 3.72 -3.50 -3.43
N LEU A 540 4.22 -4.72 -3.60
CA LEU A 540 5.59 -4.99 -4.09
C LEU A 540 5.63 -5.45 -5.56
N GLY A 541 4.47 -5.83 -6.12
CA GLY A 541 4.37 -6.51 -7.39
C GLY A 541 4.90 -7.95 -7.33
N GLU A 542 4.89 -8.62 -8.49
CA GLU A 542 5.55 -9.91 -8.65
C GLU A 542 7.06 -9.70 -8.84
N LEU A 543 7.86 -10.55 -8.21
CA LEU A 543 9.29 -10.59 -8.54
C LEU A 543 9.44 -11.05 -10.00
N PRO A 544 10.33 -10.42 -10.78
CA PRO A 544 10.64 -10.96 -12.09
C PRO A 544 11.21 -12.36 -11.89
N PRO A 545 10.75 -13.38 -12.64
CA PRO A 545 11.35 -14.69 -12.52
C PRO A 545 12.84 -14.59 -12.91
N PRO A 546 13.73 -15.39 -12.30
CA PRO A 546 15.14 -15.42 -12.68
C PRO A 546 15.32 -15.58 -14.19
N GLN A 547 16.38 -15.01 -14.77
CA GLN A 547 16.65 -15.16 -16.20
C GLN A 547 17.18 -16.56 -16.51
N PRO A 548 16.86 -17.16 -17.68
CA PRO A 548 17.41 -18.46 -18.05
C PRO A 548 18.93 -18.38 -18.27
N GLU A 549 19.66 -19.38 -17.78
CA GLU A 549 21.11 -19.53 -18.01
C GLU A 549 21.39 -20.22 -19.36
N VAL A 550 20.52 -21.14 -19.75
CA VAL A 550 20.57 -21.86 -21.03
C VAL A 550 19.38 -21.42 -21.87
N VAL A 551 19.66 -20.95 -23.08
CA VAL A 551 18.64 -20.48 -24.04
C VAL A 551 18.77 -21.28 -25.33
N LEU A 552 17.65 -21.85 -25.78
CA LEU A 552 17.51 -22.51 -27.07
C LEU A 552 16.56 -21.69 -27.94
N ASP A 553 17.12 -21.04 -28.94
CA ASP A 553 16.39 -20.34 -30.01
C ASP A 553 15.72 -21.33 -30.96
N ASP A 554 14.66 -20.93 -31.66
CA ASP A 554 13.94 -21.78 -32.62
C ASP A 554 14.81 -22.17 -33.82
N ALA A 555 15.86 -21.39 -34.13
CA ALA A 555 16.84 -21.74 -35.15
C ALA A 555 17.97 -22.65 -34.64
N ASP A 556 17.98 -23.04 -33.35
CA ASP A 556 18.99 -23.95 -32.82
C ASP A 556 18.88 -25.34 -33.48
N PRO A 557 19.98 -25.95 -33.97
CA PRO A 557 19.95 -27.24 -34.68
C PRO A 557 19.39 -28.42 -33.88
N SER A 558 19.31 -28.30 -32.54
CA SER A 558 18.75 -29.31 -31.66
C SER A 558 17.21 -29.27 -31.59
N VAL A 559 16.59 -28.15 -31.95
CA VAL A 559 15.13 -27.99 -31.96
C VAL A 559 14.54 -28.78 -33.12
N THR A 560 13.48 -29.55 -32.84
CA THR A 560 12.84 -30.41 -33.83
C THR A 560 11.38 -30.05 -34.04
N PHE A 561 10.95 -30.07 -35.30
CA PHE A 561 9.60 -29.72 -35.70
C PHE A 561 8.86 -30.92 -36.30
N VAL A 562 7.58 -31.04 -35.95
CA VAL A 562 6.61 -31.92 -36.58
C VAL A 562 5.53 -31.03 -37.22
N GLY A 563 5.21 -31.31 -38.48
CA GLY A 563 4.25 -30.51 -39.25
C GLY A 563 4.92 -29.42 -40.09
N THR A 564 4.15 -28.41 -40.50
CA THR A 564 4.65 -27.28 -41.30
C THR A 564 4.80 -26.05 -40.42
N TRP A 565 6.00 -25.47 -40.42
CA TRP A 565 6.33 -24.24 -39.68
C TRP A 565 6.98 -23.24 -40.64
N LEU A 566 6.60 -21.98 -40.55
CA LEU A 566 7.09 -20.88 -41.39
C LEU A 566 7.86 -19.87 -40.55
N GLU A 567 9.00 -19.39 -41.06
CA GLU A 567 9.80 -18.34 -40.44
C GLU A 567 9.16 -16.95 -40.63
N SER A 568 9.28 -16.09 -39.61
CA SER A 568 8.92 -14.66 -39.68
C SER A 568 9.76 -13.83 -38.71
N SER A 569 9.82 -12.51 -38.95
CA SER A 569 10.43 -11.52 -38.07
C SER A 569 9.57 -10.25 -37.96
N SER A 570 8.28 -10.34 -38.30
CA SER A 570 7.39 -9.17 -38.46
C SER A 570 6.90 -8.55 -37.14
N THR A 571 7.05 -9.26 -36.04
CA THR A 571 6.64 -8.82 -34.70
C THR A 571 7.88 -8.84 -33.82
N GLU A 572 8.24 -7.70 -33.24
CA GLU A 572 9.42 -7.57 -32.37
C GLU A 572 9.26 -8.38 -31.06
N GLY A 573 10.38 -8.62 -30.36
CA GLY A 573 10.40 -9.30 -29.06
C GLY A 573 10.93 -10.74 -29.06
N PHE A 574 11.31 -11.28 -30.23
CA PHE A 574 11.94 -12.61 -30.36
C PHE A 574 13.41 -12.62 -29.92
N VAL A 575 13.96 -13.81 -29.69
CA VAL A 575 15.40 -14.05 -29.55
C VAL A 575 15.98 -14.37 -30.94
N GLY A 576 17.28 -14.12 -31.14
CA GLY A 576 17.91 -14.39 -32.42
C GLY A 576 17.42 -13.48 -33.55
N SER A 577 17.11 -14.07 -34.71
CA SER A 577 16.79 -13.33 -35.95
C SER A 577 15.32 -13.35 -36.36
N GLY A 578 14.47 -14.12 -35.68
CA GLY A 578 13.06 -14.28 -36.02
C GLY A 578 12.36 -15.26 -35.10
N TYR A 579 11.22 -15.81 -35.54
CA TYR A 579 10.47 -16.86 -34.88
C TYR A 579 9.79 -17.76 -35.92
N HIS A 580 9.34 -18.95 -35.54
CA HIS A 580 8.52 -19.84 -36.37
C HIS A 580 7.03 -19.78 -35.99
N HIS A 581 6.15 -20.00 -36.96
CA HIS A 581 4.71 -20.13 -36.74
C HIS A 581 4.05 -21.22 -37.59
N ASP A 582 2.96 -21.78 -37.08
CA ASP A 582 2.18 -22.85 -37.71
C ASP A 582 1.30 -22.38 -38.90
N ASN A 583 1.22 -21.06 -39.10
CA ASN A 583 0.36 -20.40 -40.09
C ASN A 583 -1.15 -20.62 -39.83
N ASP A 584 -1.52 -20.93 -38.58
CA ASP A 584 -2.88 -21.34 -38.20
C ASP A 584 -3.40 -22.50 -39.08
N GLN A 585 -2.50 -23.43 -39.42
CA GLN A 585 -2.80 -24.64 -40.18
C GLN A 585 -2.26 -25.86 -39.42
N GLY A 586 -3.00 -26.97 -39.44
CA GLY A 586 -2.55 -28.21 -38.81
C GLY A 586 -2.80 -28.28 -37.30
N GLN A 587 -3.85 -27.63 -36.79
CA GLN A 587 -4.23 -27.69 -35.38
C GLN A 587 -4.48 -29.13 -34.93
N GLY A 588 -3.84 -29.49 -33.82
CA GLY A 588 -3.79 -30.85 -33.30
C GLY A 588 -2.73 -31.76 -33.91
N SER A 589 -1.97 -31.33 -34.93
CA SER A 589 -0.98 -32.18 -35.61
C SER A 589 0.46 -31.63 -35.62
N ASN A 590 0.64 -30.32 -35.43
CA ASN A 590 1.97 -29.71 -35.39
C ASN A 590 2.53 -29.68 -33.97
N SER A 591 3.86 -29.80 -33.86
CA SER A 591 4.57 -29.56 -32.60
C SER A 591 6.01 -29.11 -32.83
N ALA A 592 6.58 -28.40 -31.87
CA ALA A 592 8.00 -28.08 -31.77
C ALA A 592 8.56 -28.64 -30.45
N PHE A 593 9.75 -29.23 -30.48
CA PHE A 593 10.39 -29.80 -29.31
C PHE A 593 11.78 -29.20 -29.11
N TYR A 594 11.96 -28.58 -27.93
CA TYR A 594 13.19 -27.98 -27.44
C TYR A 594 13.83 -28.94 -26.43
N PRO A 595 14.87 -29.72 -26.82
CA PRO A 595 15.46 -30.71 -25.95
C PRO A 595 16.35 -30.06 -24.88
N PHE A 596 16.31 -30.57 -23.65
CA PHE A 596 17.19 -30.11 -22.58
C PHE A 596 17.76 -31.28 -21.79
N GLN A 597 19.07 -31.25 -21.56
CA GLN A 597 19.82 -32.26 -20.81
C GLN A 597 20.87 -31.56 -19.95
N PRO A 598 20.62 -31.34 -18.65
CA PRO A 598 21.58 -30.69 -17.77
C PRO A 598 22.81 -31.59 -17.55
N SER A 599 23.95 -30.96 -17.26
CA SER A 599 25.20 -31.68 -16.97
C SER A 599 25.15 -32.48 -15.66
N GLN A 600 24.26 -32.10 -14.75
CA GLN A 600 23.96 -32.80 -13.50
C GLN A 600 22.44 -32.86 -13.32
N ALA A 601 21.94 -33.94 -12.73
CA ALA A 601 20.52 -34.05 -12.37
C ALA A 601 20.18 -33.03 -11.27
N GLY A 602 18.99 -32.44 -11.35
CA GLY A 602 18.54 -31.43 -10.40
C GLY A 602 17.29 -30.70 -10.87
N PHE A 603 16.76 -29.82 -10.02
CA PHE A 603 15.62 -28.97 -10.38
C PHE A 603 16.03 -27.86 -11.33
N GLN A 604 15.14 -27.53 -12.25
CA GLN A 604 15.33 -26.50 -13.25
C GLN A 604 14.09 -25.63 -13.34
N ARG A 605 14.27 -24.32 -13.37
CA ARG A 605 13.25 -23.39 -13.85
C ARG A 605 13.14 -23.53 -15.37
N VAL A 606 11.92 -23.70 -15.86
CA VAL A 606 11.64 -23.95 -17.28
C VAL A 606 10.89 -22.75 -17.85
N TYR A 607 11.44 -22.12 -18.88
CA TYR A 607 10.92 -20.88 -19.44
C TYR A 607 10.50 -21.05 -20.90
N LEU A 608 9.55 -20.21 -21.31
CA LEU A 608 9.19 -20.01 -22.71
C LEU A 608 9.12 -18.53 -23.06
N ARG A 609 9.56 -18.19 -24.26
CA ARG A 609 9.46 -16.85 -24.85
C ARG A 609 8.76 -16.93 -26.21
N TRP A 610 7.98 -15.90 -26.53
CA TRP A 610 7.23 -15.78 -27.79
C TRP A 610 7.01 -14.31 -28.16
N THR A 611 6.50 -14.08 -29.38
CA THR A 611 6.02 -12.76 -29.82
C THR A 611 4.51 -12.65 -29.67
N SER A 612 4.03 -11.58 -29.05
CA SER A 612 2.58 -11.38 -28.84
C SER A 612 1.92 -10.56 -29.93
N HIS A 613 0.74 -11.01 -30.36
CA HIS A 613 -0.11 -10.31 -31.31
C HIS A 613 -1.57 -10.77 -31.16
N ALA A 614 -2.53 -9.94 -31.58
CA ALA A 614 -3.96 -10.21 -31.41
C ALA A 614 -4.46 -11.47 -32.17
N ASN A 615 -3.69 -11.99 -33.13
CA ASN A 615 -4.01 -13.19 -33.90
C ASN A 615 -3.34 -14.47 -33.37
N ARG A 616 -2.59 -14.41 -32.27
CA ARG A 616 -2.00 -15.59 -31.64
C ARG A 616 -3.07 -16.42 -30.94
N ALA A 617 -2.78 -17.70 -30.71
CA ALA A 617 -3.63 -18.56 -29.90
C ALA A 617 -3.73 -18.06 -28.45
N THR A 618 -4.93 -18.11 -27.88
CA THR A 618 -5.22 -17.75 -26.48
C THR A 618 -4.92 -18.87 -25.51
N SER A 619 -4.76 -20.11 -26.00
CA SER A 619 -4.47 -21.28 -25.17
C SER A 619 -3.80 -22.36 -26.00
N ILE A 620 -2.49 -22.53 -25.82
CA ILE A 620 -1.72 -23.62 -26.41
C ILE A 620 -1.23 -24.58 -25.31
N PRO A 621 -1.24 -25.90 -25.55
CA PRO A 621 -0.61 -26.84 -24.65
C PRO A 621 0.91 -26.84 -24.83
N VAL A 622 1.61 -26.68 -23.72
CA VAL A 622 3.06 -26.81 -23.60
C VAL A 622 3.35 -27.94 -22.63
N ASP A 623 3.91 -29.05 -23.13
CA ASP A 623 4.29 -30.18 -22.30
C ASP A 623 5.76 -30.03 -21.85
N ILE A 624 5.98 -30.06 -20.54
CA ILE A 624 7.31 -30.11 -19.94
C ILE A 624 7.61 -31.59 -19.69
N LEU A 625 8.57 -32.14 -20.44
CA LEU A 625 9.04 -33.51 -20.28
C LEU A 625 10.23 -33.50 -19.31
N HIS A 626 10.02 -34.02 -18.12
CA HIS A 626 10.96 -33.97 -17.00
C HIS A 626 11.23 -35.38 -16.45
N ALA A 627 12.10 -35.51 -15.46
CA ALA A 627 12.61 -36.81 -14.99
C ALA A 627 11.49 -37.71 -14.43
N ASP A 628 10.49 -37.10 -13.80
CA ASP A 628 9.36 -37.81 -13.16
C ASP A 628 8.16 -38.01 -14.09
N GLY A 629 8.23 -37.55 -15.35
CA GLY A 629 7.15 -37.70 -16.31
C GLY A 629 6.93 -36.46 -17.16
N ALA A 630 5.66 -36.11 -17.37
CA ALA A 630 5.28 -34.97 -18.18
C ALA A 630 4.21 -34.13 -17.47
N ALA A 631 4.46 -32.82 -17.38
CA ALA A 631 3.48 -31.83 -16.98
C ALA A 631 3.01 -31.06 -18.22
N SER A 632 1.78 -30.52 -18.21
CA SER A 632 1.25 -29.72 -19.33
C SER A 632 0.69 -28.40 -18.81
N VAL A 633 1.16 -27.30 -19.39
CA VAL A 633 0.77 -25.92 -19.06
C VAL A 633 0.04 -25.32 -20.26
N ARG A 634 -0.98 -24.51 -20.00
CA ARG A 634 -1.69 -23.75 -21.04
C ARG A 634 -1.10 -22.34 -21.14
N VAL A 635 -0.64 -21.95 -22.33
CA VAL A 635 -0.02 -20.65 -22.58
C VAL A 635 -0.92 -19.79 -23.48
N ASN A 636 -1.15 -18.55 -23.09
CA ASN A 636 -1.80 -17.53 -23.92
C ASN A 636 -0.74 -16.68 -24.63
N GLN A 637 -0.64 -16.82 -25.95
CA GLN A 637 0.40 -16.12 -26.71
C GLN A 637 0.00 -14.70 -27.15
N ARG A 638 -1.22 -14.26 -26.85
CA ARG A 638 -1.64 -12.87 -27.11
C ARG A 638 -1.06 -11.88 -26.11
N THR A 639 -0.62 -12.36 -24.95
CA THR A 639 -0.09 -11.56 -23.85
C THR A 639 1.33 -12.03 -23.51
N HIS A 640 2.07 -11.20 -22.76
CA HIS A 640 3.38 -11.52 -22.19
C HIS A 640 4.49 -11.93 -23.19
N GLY A 641 4.34 -11.63 -24.48
CA GLY A 641 5.39 -11.78 -25.47
C GLY A 641 6.49 -10.73 -25.31
N GLY A 642 7.67 -11.01 -25.84
CA GLY A 642 8.83 -10.12 -25.71
C GLY A 642 9.57 -10.23 -24.36
N LYS A 643 9.18 -11.16 -23.49
CA LYS A 643 9.84 -11.46 -22.21
C LYS A 643 9.89 -12.96 -21.93
N TRP A 644 10.72 -13.37 -20.98
CA TRP A 644 10.77 -14.75 -20.50
C TRP A 644 9.58 -15.01 -19.58
N ASN A 645 8.89 -16.12 -19.81
CA ASN A 645 7.77 -16.56 -19.00
C ASN A 645 8.13 -17.88 -18.35
N LEU A 646 8.12 -17.92 -17.02
CA LEU A 646 8.37 -19.13 -16.24
C LEU A 646 7.14 -20.04 -16.35
N LEU A 647 7.37 -21.31 -16.68
CA LEU A 647 6.34 -22.35 -16.75
C LEU A 647 6.30 -23.22 -15.50
N GLY A 648 7.29 -23.07 -14.62
CA GLY A 648 7.43 -23.77 -13.34
C GLY A 648 8.81 -24.38 -13.13
N ILE A 649 8.96 -25.04 -11.99
CA ILE A 649 10.19 -25.74 -11.56
C ILE A 649 9.98 -27.25 -11.70
N PHE A 650 10.89 -27.92 -12.40
CA PHE A 650 10.75 -29.34 -12.70
C PHE A 650 12.07 -30.09 -12.49
N PRO A 651 12.03 -31.36 -12.04
CA PRO A 651 13.23 -32.17 -11.85
C PRO A 651 13.74 -32.69 -13.19
N PHE A 652 14.98 -32.40 -13.56
CA PHE A 652 15.63 -32.95 -14.75
C PHE A 652 16.71 -33.98 -14.37
N SER A 653 16.85 -35.01 -15.20
CA SER A 653 17.94 -35.97 -15.07
C SER A 653 19.01 -35.68 -16.11
N SER A 654 20.18 -36.30 -15.98
CA SER A 654 21.22 -36.24 -17.01
C SER A 654 20.92 -37.12 -18.23
N GLU A 655 19.74 -37.74 -18.34
CA GLU A 655 19.34 -38.58 -19.47
C GLU A 655 18.70 -37.75 -20.62
N PRO A 656 18.86 -38.17 -21.88
CA PRO A 656 18.27 -37.49 -23.02
C PRO A 656 16.75 -37.71 -23.13
N GLY A 657 16.07 -36.86 -23.93
CA GLY A 657 14.63 -36.98 -24.23
C GLY A 657 13.71 -36.11 -23.37
N GLN A 658 14.30 -35.30 -22.49
CA GLN A 658 13.63 -34.28 -21.69
C GLN A 658 13.64 -32.92 -22.40
N GLY A 659 12.77 -32.00 -21.98
CA GLY A 659 12.67 -30.66 -22.56
C GLY A 659 11.23 -30.15 -22.69
N ILE A 660 11.01 -29.18 -23.56
CA ILE A 660 9.70 -28.54 -23.76
C ILE A 660 9.12 -28.96 -25.11
N ARG A 661 7.88 -29.45 -25.12
CA ARG A 661 7.11 -29.70 -26.34
C ARG A 661 5.93 -28.74 -26.44
N ILE A 662 5.95 -27.89 -27.46
CA ILE A 662 4.84 -27.01 -27.79
C ILE A 662 3.97 -27.72 -28.81
N ARG A 663 2.66 -27.81 -28.55
CA ARG A 663 1.69 -28.46 -29.44
C ARG A 663 0.67 -27.45 -29.95
N THR A 664 0.07 -27.75 -31.10
CA THR A 664 -1.02 -26.94 -31.66
C THR A 664 -2.40 -27.51 -31.37
N THR A 665 -2.52 -28.44 -30.42
CA THR A 665 -3.80 -29.06 -30.04
C THR A 665 -4.73 -28.03 -29.40
N ASP A 666 -5.95 -27.92 -29.94
CA ASP A 666 -7.01 -26.99 -29.50
C ASP A 666 -6.65 -25.49 -29.59
N ALA A 667 -5.62 -25.13 -30.37
CA ALA A 667 -5.27 -23.74 -30.59
C ALA A 667 -6.36 -23.01 -31.39
N ASP A 668 -6.70 -21.79 -30.98
CA ASP A 668 -7.73 -20.92 -31.57
C ASP A 668 -7.13 -19.74 -32.39
N GLY A 669 -5.88 -19.89 -32.82
CA GLY A 669 -5.14 -18.93 -33.63
C GLY A 669 -3.73 -19.40 -33.92
N TYR A 670 -2.87 -18.49 -34.39
CA TYR A 670 -1.49 -18.81 -34.75
C TYR A 670 -0.71 -19.26 -33.51
N VAL A 671 -0.08 -20.43 -33.59
CA VAL A 671 0.91 -20.88 -32.62
C VAL A 671 2.28 -20.44 -33.08
N VAL A 672 2.98 -19.71 -32.21
CA VAL A 672 4.34 -19.22 -32.44
C VAL A 672 5.32 -19.93 -31.53
N VAL A 673 6.53 -20.18 -32.02
CA VAL A 673 7.63 -20.69 -31.23
C VAL A 673 8.88 -19.85 -31.53
N ASP A 674 9.56 -19.45 -30.46
CA ASP A 674 10.74 -18.57 -30.48
C ASP A 674 11.79 -19.27 -29.61
N ALA A 675 11.88 -18.97 -28.31
CA ALA A 675 12.92 -19.57 -27.47
C ALA A 675 12.39 -20.30 -26.23
N ALA A 676 13.10 -21.37 -25.86
CA ALA A 676 12.98 -22.05 -24.58
C ALA A 676 14.18 -21.72 -23.68
N GLY A 677 13.95 -21.57 -22.38
CA GLY A 677 14.99 -21.25 -21.41
C GLY A 677 15.03 -22.24 -20.25
N PHE A 678 16.21 -22.44 -19.66
CA PHE A 678 16.41 -23.30 -18.50
C PHE A 678 17.43 -22.66 -17.54
N ALA A 679 17.19 -22.76 -16.24
CA ALA A 679 18.15 -22.36 -15.21
C ALA A 679 18.13 -23.37 -14.05
N PRO A 680 19.30 -23.76 -13.50
CA PRO A 680 19.35 -24.58 -12.30
C PRO A 680 18.69 -23.85 -11.12
N VAL A 681 18.07 -24.62 -10.23
CA VAL A 681 17.57 -24.12 -8.94
C VAL A 681 18.54 -24.57 -7.86
N ALA A 682 19.09 -23.63 -7.11
CA ALA A 682 19.94 -23.94 -5.97
C ALA A 682 19.10 -24.40 -4.76
N GLU A 683 19.70 -25.08 -3.78
CA GLU A 683 18.98 -25.48 -2.56
C GLU A 683 18.56 -24.28 -1.69
N ASP A 684 19.18 -23.13 -1.89
CA ASP A 684 18.95 -21.87 -1.19
C ASP A 684 18.24 -20.80 -2.03
N ASP A 685 17.83 -21.14 -3.27
CA ASP A 685 17.04 -20.25 -4.12
C ASP A 685 15.63 -20.08 -3.55
N ASP A 686 15.19 -18.84 -3.44
CA ASP A 686 13.89 -18.40 -2.89
C ASP A 686 13.38 -17.27 -3.81
N SER A 687 12.71 -17.68 -4.90
CA SER A 687 12.30 -16.84 -6.04
C SER A 687 11.25 -15.83 -5.66
N ASP A 688 10.34 -16.20 -4.74
CA ASP A 688 9.39 -15.25 -4.20
C ASP A 688 9.92 -14.52 -2.97
N GLY A 689 11.07 -14.91 -2.40
CA GLY A 689 11.74 -14.19 -1.33
C GLY A 689 10.98 -14.25 0.00
N ASP A 690 10.28 -15.34 0.26
CA ASP A 690 9.45 -15.53 1.45
C ASP A 690 10.12 -16.30 2.60
N GLY A 691 11.36 -16.72 2.37
CA GLY A 691 12.20 -17.43 3.32
C GLY A 691 12.12 -18.95 3.21
N MET A 692 11.30 -19.51 2.31
CA MET A 692 11.31 -20.94 1.97
C MET A 692 12.05 -21.16 0.64
N PRO A 693 12.96 -22.15 0.56
CA PRO A 693 13.59 -22.44 -0.73
C PRO A 693 12.60 -23.01 -1.74
N ASP A 694 12.71 -22.59 -3.00
CA ASP A 694 11.89 -22.99 -4.15
C ASP A 694 11.76 -24.51 -4.29
N ILE A 695 12.87 -25.22 -4.07
CA ILE A 695 12.89 -26.69 -4.15
C ILE A 695 12.01 -27.29 -3.05
N GLN A 696 12.06 -26.71 -1.85
CA GLN A 696 11.24 -27.15 -0.73
C GLN A 696 9.76 -26.87 -1.00
N GLU A 697 9.44 -25.71 -1.55
CA GLU A 697 8.08 -25.35 -1.96
C GLU A 697 7.54 -26.30 -3.04
N ALA A 698 8.31 -26.51 -4.11
CA ALA A 698 7.94 -27.45 -5.17
C ALA A 698 7.74 -28.87 -4.65
N VAL A 699 8.57 -29.33 -3.71
CA VAL A 699 8.44 -30.65 -3.05
C VAL A 699 7.18 -30.72 -2.17
N LEU A 700 6.77 -29.60 -1.57
CA LEU A 700 5.52 -29.48 -0.79
C LEU A 700 4.29 -29.25 -1.69
N GLY A 701 4.49 -29.14 -3.00
CA GLY A 701 3.47 -28.84 -4.00
C GLY A 701 3.02 -27.38 -4.00
N LEU A 702 3.72 -26.51 -3.26
CA LEU A 702 3.54 -25.06 -3.22
C LEU A 702 4.08 -24.45 -4.53
N ASP A 703 3.61 -23.24 -4.84
CA ASP A 703 4.08 -22.49 -5.99
C ASP A 703 5.28 -21.63 -5.55
N PRO A 704 6.51 -21.94 -5.99
CA PRO A 704 7.74 -21.28 -5.53
C PRO A 704 7.91 -19.83 -6.01
N ASP A 705 6.98 -19.38 -6.85
CA ASP A 705 6.93 -18.00 -7.33
C ASP A 705 5.73 -17.24 -6.72
N GLN A 706 4.96 -17.88 -5.83
CA GLN A 706 3.83 -17.28 -5.12
C GLN A 706 3.93 -17.51 -3.63
N SER A 707 4.30 -16.44 -2.93
CA SER A 707 4.58 -16.60 -1.52
C SER A 707 3.38 -17.07 -0.69
N ASN A 708 3.66 -18.16 0.03
CA ASN A 708 2.79 -18.75 1.03
C ASN A 708 3.21 -18.35 2.46
N ALA A 709 4.43 -17.83 2.66
CA ALA A 709 4.94 -17.39 3.96
C ALA A 709 4.58 -15.95 4.33
N LEU A 710 4.28 -15.03 3.39
CA LEU A 710 3.85 -13.65 3.69
C LEU A 710 2.62 -13.57 4.59
N LEU A 711 1.68 -14.49 4.37
CA LEU A 711 0.47 -14.60 5.17
C LEU A 711 0.81 -15.13 6.57
N ILE A 712 1.72 -16.09 6.68
CA ILE A 712 2.13 -16.71 7.93
C ILE A 712 2.93 -15.72 8.78
N GLU A 713 3.93 -15.05 8.20
CA GLU A 713 4.73 -14.02 8.88
C GLU A 713 3.94 -12.75 9.20
N GLY A 714 2.98 -12.35 8.36
CA GLY A 714 2.11 -11.22 8.66
C GLY A 714 1.15 -11.47 9.81
N VAL A 715 0.70 -12.71 9.97
CA VAL A 715 -0.03 -13.16 11.15
C VAL A 715 0.88 -13.16 12.39
N LYS A 716 2.16 -13.56 12.27
CA LYS A 716 3.12 -13.56 13.40
C LYS A 716 3.51 -12.14 13.85
N ARG A 717 3.80 -11.22 12.91
CA ARG A 717 4.26 -9.85 13.21
C ARG A 717 3.14 -8.87 13.54
N HIS A 718 1.96 -8.99 12.91
CA HIS A 718 0.81 -8.12 13.16
C HIS A 718 -0.31 -8.85 13.90
N ARG A 719 0.05 -9.64 14.92
CA ARG A 719 -0.84 -10.44 15.80
C ARG A 719 -2.14 -9.74 16.20
N ALA A 720 -2.11 -8.43 16.45
CA ALA A 720 -3.27 -7.61 16.81
C ALA A 720 -4.32 -7.46 15.69
N LEU A 721 -3.92 -7.48 14.41
CA LEU A 721 -4.84 -7.40 13.26
C LEU A 721 -5.61 -8.72 13.02
N PHE A 722 -5.11 -9.82 13.58
CA PHE A 722 -5.66 -11.17 13.43
C PHE A 722 -6.26 -11.74 14.73
N GLY A 723 -6.32 -10.93 15.80
CA GLY A 723 -6.90 -11.33 17.08
C GLY A 723 -6.05 -12.30 17.90
N LEU A 724 -4.72 -12.25 17.75
CA LEU A 724 -3.74 -13.05 18.50
C LEU A 724 -3.03 -12.15 19.55
N HIS A 725 -2.84 -12.68 20.75
CA HIS A 725 -2.39 -11.97 21.95
C HIS A 725 -0.93 -12.24 22.33
N ASP A 726 -0.36 -13.41 22.02
CA ASP A 726 1.02 -13.78 22.37
C ASP A 726 1.74 -14.63 21.29
N VAL A 727 3.08 -14.64 21.27
CA VAL A 727 3.88 -15.46 20.34
C VAL A 727 3.75 -16.96 20.65
N SER A 728 3.47 -17.34 21.90
CA SER A 728 3.20 -18.73 22.29
C SER A 728 1.89 -19.29 21.74
N GLU A 729 0.99 -18.44 21.23
CA GLU A 729 -0.22 -18.87 20.52
C GLU A 729 0.09 -19.32 19.08
N ILE A 730 1.31 -19.05 18.60
CA ILE A 730 1.87 -19.62 17.38
C ILE A 730 2.62 -20.89 17.79
N GLN A 731 1.96 -22.04 17.72
CA GLN A 731 2.67 -23.31 17.88
C GLN A 731 3.57 -23.55 16.66
N ASP A 732 4.83 -23.90 16.93
CA ASP A 732 5.87 -24.10 15.91
C ASP A 732 5.35 -24.94 14.73
N LEU A 733 5.42 -24.34 13.55
CA LEU A 733 5.22 -25.05 12.29
C LEU A 733 6.61 -25.41 11.78
N THR A 734 7.22 -26.40 12.41
CA THR A 734 8.45 -27.02 11.92
C THR A 734 8.11 -28.25 11.08
N LEU A 735 8.56 -28.24 9.83
CA LEU A 735 8.72 -29.45 9.04
C LEU A 735 10.06 -30.07 9.43
N ASP A 736 10.10 -30.90 10.48
CA ASP A 736 11.26 -31.77 10.66
C ASP A 736 11.34 -32.69 9.43
N GLY A 737 12.46 -32.59 8.70
CA GLY A 737 12.60 -33.10 7.33
C GLY A 737 12.09 -34.53 7.12
N PRO A 738 11.45 -34.84 5.98
CA PRO A 738 10.98 -36.20 5.74
C PRO A 738 12.16 -37.18 5.60
N GLU A 739 12.22 -38.19 6.47
CA GLU A 739 13.09 -39.35 6.24
C GLU A 739 12.53 -40.18 5.06
N LEU A 740 13.20 -40.08 3.92
CA LEU A 740 12.97 -40.96 2.78
C LEU A 740 13.45 -42.39 3.08
N SER A 741 12.54 -43.27 3.52
CA SER A 741 12.81 -44.71 3.53
C SER A 741 12.16 -45.38 2.30
N ARG A 742 12.99 -45.86 1.36
CA ARG A 742 12.52 -46.59 0.18
C ARG A 742 12.11 -48.02 0.56
N ASN A 743 10.81 -48.27 0.70
CA ASN A 743 10.23 -49.62 0.77
C ASN A 743 9.17 -49.84 -0.31
N GLY A 744 9.59 -49.86 -1.58
CA GLY A 744 8.89 -50.55 -2.68
C GLY A 744 7.47 -50.09 -3.06
N ALA A 745 6.90 -49.10 -2.38
CA ALA A 745 5.66 -48.42 -2.72
C ALA A 745 5.86 -46.93 -2.42
N ASP A 746 5.66 -46.10 -3.43
CA ASP A 746 5.84 -44.64 -3.40
C ASP A 746 4.92 -43.99 -2.35
N THR A 747 5.41 -43.89 -1.12
CA THR A 747 4.73 -43.22 -0.01
C THR A 747 5.75 -42.35 0.70
N ALA A 748 5.54 -41.04 0.67
CA ALA A 748 6.19 -40.09 1.56
C ALA A 748 5.33 -40.00 2.83
N GLU A 749 5.94 -40.22 3.99
CA GLU A 749 5.29 -40.08 5.28
C GLU A 749 5.67 -38.71 5.87
N LEU A 750 4.71 -37.80 5.97
CA LEU A 750 4.89 -36.54 6.69
C LEU A 750 4.73 -36.84 8.19
N LYS A 751 5.81 -36.71 8.96
CA LYS A 751 5.79 -36.83 10.42
C LYS A 751 5.75 -35.42 11.02
N ILE A 752 4.67 -35.11 11.72
CA ILE A 752 4.54 -33.87 12.47
C ILE A 752 4.84 -34.22 13.93
N SER A 753 5.93 -33.68 14.47
CA SER A 753 6.33 -33.87 15.87
C SER A 753 5.89 -32.64 16.67
N LEU A 754 5.19 -32.85 17.78
CA LEU A 754 4.85 -31.82 18.74
C LEU A 754 5.65 -32.06 20.02
N SER A 755 6.46 -31.09 20.45
CA SER A 755 7.16 -31.13 21.73
C SER A 755 6.75 -29.96 22.61
N ASP A 756 6.43 -30.25 23.87
CA ASP A 756 6.40 -29.28 24.97
C ASP A 756 7.59 -29.55 25.93
N ASP A 757 7.76 -28.69 26.94
CA ASP A 757 8.83 -28.76 27.94
C ASP A 757 8.77 -30.02 28.85
N GLU A 758 7.75 -30.88 28.76
CA GLU A 758 7.62 -32.10 29.59
C GLU A 758 7.55 -33.44 28.83
N GLY A 759 7.55 -33.45 27.49
CA GLY A 759 7.79 -34.64 26.67
C GLY A 759 6.75 -34.88 25.57
N THR A 760 7.22 -35.44 24.44
CA THR A 760 6.49 -35.66 23.18
C THR A 760 5.08 -36.25 23.31
N LEU A 761 4.10 -35.58 22.71
CA LEU A 761 2.76 -36.11 22.39
C LEU A 761 2.77 -36.88 21.07
N ASP A 762 1.90 -37.88 20.95
CA ASP A 762 1.83 -38.88 19.86
C ASP A 762 1.86 -38.30 18.44
N ALA A 763 2.68 -38.92 17.57
CA ALA A 763 2.84 -38.55 16.16
C ALA A 763 1.58 -38.81 15.32
N LEU A 764 1.11 -37.79 14.60
CA LEU A 764 0.12 -37.91 13.53
C LEU A 764 0.84 -38.24 12.21
N SER A 765 0.61 -39.43 11.65
CA SER A 765 1.06 -39.78 10.30
C SER A 765 -0.10 -39.80 9.31
N ARG A 766 0.10 -39.22 8.12
CA ARG A 766 -0.82 -39.30 6.98
C ARG A 766 -0.07 -39.62 5.69
N ASN A 767 -0.64 -40.51 4.88
CA ASN A 767 -0.16 -40.83 3.53
C ASN A 767 -0.86 -39.94 2.50
N LEU A 768 -0.10 -39.33 1.59
CA LEU A 768 -0.62 -38.50 0.49
C LEU A 768 -0.51 -39.25 -0.86
N ALA A 769 -1.52 -39.14 -1.73
CA ALA A 769 -1.53 -39.71 -3.09
C ALA A 769 -1.36 -38.61 -4.15
N THR A 770 -0.64 -38.91 -5.23
CA THR A 770 0.08 -37.95 -6.11
C THR A 770 -0.67 -37.39 -7.34
N THR A 771 -2.00 -37.49 -7.44
CA THR A 771 -2.67 -37.31 -8.75
C THR A 771 -3.79 -36.27 -8.84
N GLU A 772 -3.92 -35.30 -7.94
CA GLU A 772 -4.84 -34.17 -8.15
C GLU A 772 -4.15 -32.83 -7.90
N GLN A 773 -4.10 -31.97 -8.93
CA GLN A 773 -3.87 -30.54 -8.75
C GLN A 773 -4.97 -30.00 -7.83
N ARG A 774 -4.59 -29.65 -6.60
CA ARG A 774 -5.50 -29.05 -5.63
C ARG A 774 -4.95 -27.67 -5.27
N ARG A 775 -5.82 -26.68 -5.37
CA ARG A 775 -5.65 -25.36 -4.75
C ARG A 775 -5.55 -25.57 -3.24
N PHE A 776 -4.55 -24.96 -2.58
CA PHE A 776 -4.27 -25.21 -1.18
C PHE A 776 -5.44 -24.91 -0.24
N PHE A 777 -5.37 -25.64 0.86
CA PHE A 777 -6.24 -25.64 2.02
C PHE A 777 -6.10 -24.33 2.83
N ARG A 778 -7.21 -23.83 3.39
CA ARG A 778 -7.18 -22.90 4.53
C ARG A 778 -6.66 -23.66 5.75
N ALA A 779 -5.50 -23.29 6.30
CA ALA A 779 -5.04 -23.81 7.58
C ALA A 779 -5.54 -22.96 8.75
N GLN A 780 -5.70 -23.63 9.88
CA GLN A 780 -6.51 -23.29 11.04
C GLN A 780 -5.69 -22.66 12.17
N ILE A 781 -6.33 -21.77 12.93
CA ILE A 781 -5.88 -21.36 14.26
C ILE A 781 -6.50 -22.34 15.27
N ALA A 782 -5.68 -23.10 15.97
CA ALA A 782 -6.12 -23.82 17.17
C ALA A 782 -6.45 -22.76 18.23
N GLY A 783 -7.73 -22.57 18.53
CA GLY A 783 -8.09 -22.08 19.84
C GLY A 783 -7.81 -23.22 20.82
N GLU A 784 -7.55 -22.90 22.08
CA GLU A 784 -7.73 -23.95 23.09
C GLU A 784 -9.14 -24.56 22.92
N PRO A 785 -9.27 -25.90 23.02
CA PRO A 785 -10.58 -26.54 23.13
C PRO A 785 -11.44 -25.75 24.12
N ALA A 786 -12.76 -25.71 23.92
CA ALA A 786 -13.65 -25.30 25.02
C ALA A 786 -13.17 -25.89 26.34
N GLY A 787 -13.14 -25.12 27.42
CA GLY A 787 -12.72 -25.63 28.72
C GLY A 787 -13.51 -26.89 29.11
N PHE A 788 -14.72 -27.03 28.57
CA PHE A 788 -15.54 -28.23 28.67
C PHE A 788 -15.12 -29.44 27.81
N LEU A 789 -14.46 -29.26 26.67
CA LEU A 789 -14.08 -30.35 25.76
C LEU A 789 -13.04 -31.31 26.36
N PRO A 790 -11.97 -30.85 27.04
CA PRO A 790 -11.09 -31.74 27.78
C PRO A 790 -11.82 -32.53 28.88
N LYS A 791 -12.81 -31.91 29.54
CA LYS A 791 -13.66 -32.61 30.53
C LYS A 791 -14.43 -33.77 29.88
N LEU A 792 -15.04 -33.52 28.71
CA LEU A 792 -15.74 -34.54 27.92
C LEU A 792 -14.78 -35.62 27.38
N ALA A 793 -13.60 -35.23 26.89
CA ALA A 793 -12.59 -36.17 26.41
C ALA A 793 -12.08 -37.10 27.54
N ALA A 794 -12.00 -36.57 28.76
CA ALA A 794 -11.66 -37.33 29.96
C ALA A 794 -12.82 -38.21 30.50
N GLY A 795 -13.98 -38.23 29.84
CA GLY A 795 -15.13 -39.04 30.23
C GLY A 795 -16.03 -38.39 31.28
N SER A 796 -15.85 -37.11 31.61
CA SER A 796 -16.66 -36.42 32.61
C SER A 796 -18.00 -35.99 32.04
N PRO A 797 -19.12 -36.15 32.77
CA PRO A 797 -20.41 -35.66 32.34
C PRO A 797 -20.41 -34.12 32.27
N LEU A 798 -21.17 -33.57 31.32
CA LEU A 798 -21.29 -32.14 31.09
C LEU A 798 -22.74 -31.69 31.00
N THR A 799 -23.10 -30.65 31.74
CA THR A 799 -24.38 -29.94 31.59
C THR A 799 -24.16 -28.59 30.92
N MET A 800 -24.64 -28.44 29.69
CA MET A 800 -24.59 -27.20 28.92
C MET A 800 -25.99 -26.56 28.87
N VAL A 801 -26.10 -25.30 29.27
CA VAL A 801 -27.34 -24.52 29.21
C VAL A 801 -27.22 -23.46 28.12
N ALA A 802 -28.04 -23.56 27.07
CA ALA A 802 -28.22 -22.49 26.10
C ALA A 802 -29.32 -21.54 26.60
N TYR A 803 -28.96 -20.31 26.93
CA TYR A 803 -29.85 -19.33 27.55
C TYR A 803 -29.92 -18.04 26.74
N GLY A 804 -31.12 -17.73 26.24
CA GLY A 804 -31.30 -16.57 25.40
C GLY A 804 -32.73 -16.31 24.99
N THR A 805 -32.91 -15.71 23.81
CA THR A 805 -34.20 -15.22 23.32
C THR A 805 -35.05 -16.30 22.60
N SER A 806 -36.01 -15.89 21.77
CA SER A 806 -36.71 -16.76 20.80
C SER A 806 -35.75 -17.41 19.79
N LEU A 807 -34.60 -16.78 19.50
CA LEU A 807 -33.53 -17.34 18.68
C LEU A 807 -32.85 -18.55 19.32
N THR A 808 -32.99 -18.71 20.63
CA THR A 808 -32.55 -19.89 21.38
C THR A 808 -33.72 -20.85 21.63
N ALA A 809 -34.87 -20.35 22.11
CA ALA A 809 -36.03 -21.19 22.44
C ALA A 809 -36.57 -21.99 21.24
N ASN A 810 -36.63 -21.34 20.07
CA ASN A 810 -37.13 -21.95 18.83
C ASN A 810 -36.02 -22.18 17.80
N GLY A 811 -34.76 -21.84 18.11
CA GLY A 811 -33.62 -21.98 17.21
C GLY A 811 -33.24 -23.44 17.03
N ALA A 812 -33.10 -23.88 15.78
CA ALA A 812 -32.70 -25.25 15.46
C ALA A 812 -31.30 -25.60 15.99
N TRP A 813 -30.45 -24.59 16.24
CA TRP A 813 -29.05 -24.76 16.59
C TRP A 813 -28.79 -25.45 17.91
N VAL A 814 -29.64 -25.25 18.93
CA VAL A 814 -29.46 -25.91 20.24
C VAL A 814 -29.60 -27.43 20.10
N GLY A 815 -30.56 -27.87 19.26
CA GLY A 815 -30.74 -29.28 18.94
C GLY A 815 -29.56 -29.84 18.14
N VAL A 816 -29.04 -29.08 17.17
CA VAL A 816 -27.88 -29.48 16.37
C VAL A 816 -26.61 -29.59 17.22
N VAL A 817 -26.37 -28.68 18.18
CA VAL A 817 -25.25 -28.77 19.12
C VAL A 817 -25.39 -29.98 20.02
N ARG A 818 -26.59 -30.24 20.57
CA ARG A 818 -26.88 -31.45 21.34
C ARG A 818 -26.55 -32.70 20.55
N ASP A 819 -27.09 -32.83 19.33
CA ASP A 819 -26.93 -34.05 18.54
C ASP A 819 -25.47 -34.24 18.10
N TRP A 820 -24.77 -33.15 17.82
CA TRP A 820 -23.34 -33.16 17.51
C TRP A 820 -22.48 -33.61 18.70
N LEU A 821 -22.72 -33.05 19.89
CA LEU A 821 -21.98 -33.43 21.10
C LEU A 821 -22.30 -34.85 21.54
N GLU A 822 -23.57 -35.28 21.47
CA GLU A 822 -23.99 -36.65 21.79
C GLU A 822 -23.40 -37.67 20.81
N ALA A 823 -23.32 -37.34 19.51
CA ALA A 823 -22.68 -38.21 18.54
C ALA A 823 -21.18 -38.41 18.83
N ARG A 824 -20.52 -37.40 19.42
CA ARG A 824 -19.07 -37.41 19.70
C ARG A 824 -18.74 -37.94 21.09
N TYR A 825 -19.60 -37.70 22.07
CA TYR A 825 -19.45 -38.10 23.47
C TYR A 825 -20.74 -38.76 23.98
N PRO A 826 -21.07 -39.97 23.50
CA PRO A 826 -22.38 -40.59 23.76
C PRO A 826 -22.63 -40.79 25.26
N GLY A 827 -23.78 -40.31 25.74
CA GLY A 827 -24.21 -40.42 27.13
C GLY A 827 -23.47 -39.51 28.12
N GLN A 828 -22.63 -38.60 27.65
CA GLN A 828 -21.84 -37.70 28.51
C GLN A 828 -22.38 -36.26 28.53
N VAL A 829 -23.22 -35.85 27.57
CA VAL A 829 -23.62 -34.45 27.42
C VAL A 829 -25.12 -34.27 27.65
N THR A 830 -25.48 -33.37 28.55
CA THR A 830 -26.85 -32.87 28.71
C THR A 830 -26.92 -31.43 28.23
N VAL A 831 -27.54 -31.20 27.06
CA VAL A 831 -27.79 -29.85 26.54
C VAL A 831 -29.22 -29.42 26.86
N ILE A 832 -29.35 -28.34 27.61
CA ILE A 832 -30.62 -27.78 28.07
C ILE A 832 -30.93 -26.51 27.27
N ASN A 833 -32.06 -26.51 26.56
CA ASN A 833 -32.58 -25.30 25.94
C ASN A 833 -33.40 -24.51 26.96
N SER A 834 -32.82 -23.43 27.49
CA SER A 834 -33.46 -22.54 28.46
C SER A 834 -33.95 -21.22 27.83
N GLY A 835 -34.06 -21.16 26.50
CA GLY A 835 -34.48 -19.97 25.78
C GLY A 835 -35.84 -19.40 26.23
N LEU A 836 -36.00 -18.09 26.09
CA LEU A 836 -37.15 -17.31 26.50
C LEU A 836 -37.69 -16.49 25.32
N SER A 837 -38.71 -17.02 24.65
CA SER A 837 -39.33 -16.35 23.50
C SER A 837 -39.89 -14.96 23.84
N GLY A 838 -39.43 -13.95 23.10
CA GLY A 838 -39.86 -12.56 23.25
C GLY A 838 -39.43 -11.88 24.55
N LYS A 839 -38.35 -12.34 25.19
CA LYS A 839 -37.81 -11.77 26.43
C LYS A 839 -36.47 -11.09 26.21
N ASN A 840 -36.24 -10.01 26.96
CA ASN A 840 -34.97 -9.27 27.01
C ASN A 840 -34.13 -9.70 28.23
N SER A 841 -32.92 -9.16 28.35
CA SER A 841 -31.95 -9.51 29.40
C SER A 841 -32.44 -9.21 30.83
N ALA A 842 -33.27 -8.19 31.05
CA ALA A 842 -33.84 -7.91 32.37
C ALA A 842 -34.81 -9.03 32.81
N GLU A 843 -35.66 -9.50 31.89
CA GLU A 843 -36.54 -10.63 32.14
C GLU A 843 -35.79 -11.96 32.23
N GLY A 844 -34.64 -12.07 31.55
CA GLY A 844 -33.69 -13.16 31.67
C GLY A 844 -33.08 -13.22 33.07
N LEU A 845 -32.46 -12.13 33.51
CA LEU A 845 -31.87 -12.02 34.85
C LEU A 845 -32.86 -12.38 35.96
N ALA A 846 -34.11 -11.91 35.89
CA ALA A 846 -35.15 -12.24 36.87
C ALA A 846 -35.51 -13.74 36.94
N ARG A 847 -35.14 -14.54 35.94
CA ARG A 847 -35.43 -15.98 35.83
C ARG A 847 -34.17 -16.83 35.86
N LEU A 848 -32.99 -16.23 36.03
CA LEU A 848 -31.69 -16.90 35.96
C LEU A 848 -31.61 -18.10 36.91
N GLN A 849 -32.16 -17.98 38.13
CA GLN A 849 -32.19 -19.09 39.10
C GLN A 849 -32.86 -20.33 38.51
N ALA A 850 -34.13 -20.22 38.12
CA ALA A 850 -34.93 -21.36 37.66
C ALA A 850 -34.58 -21.83 36.23
N LYS A 851 -33.88 -21.00 35.44
CA LYS A 851 -33.56 -21.28 34.03
C LYS A 851 -32.12 -21.67 33.78
N VAL A 852 -31.21 -21.36 34.69
CA VAL A 852 -29.78 -21.63 34.55
C VAL A 852 -29.25 -22.27 35.83
N LEU A 853 -29.33 -21.60 36.97
CA LEU A 853 -28.61 -22.01 38.18
C LEU A 853 -29.11 -23.33 38.80
N ASP A 854 -30.42 -23.59 38.76
CA ASP A 854 -31.03 -24.83 39.27
C ASP A 854 -30.56 -26.08 38.50
N TYR A 855 -30.01 -25.90 37.29
CA TYR A 855 -29.42 -26.97 36.50
C TYR A 855 -27.94 -27.24 36.79
N GLN A 856 -27.29 -26.42 37.62
CA GLN A 856 -25.88 -26.54 37.97
C GLN A 856 -24.97 -26.70 36.73
N PRO A 857 -24.95 -25.70 35.83
CA PRO A 857 -24.33 -25.84 34.51
C PRO A 857 -22.79 -25.82 34.58
N ASP A 858 -22.17 -26.68 33.79
CA ASP A 858 -20.74 -26.63 33.48
C ASP A 858 -20.44 -25.60 32.39
N VAL A 859 -21.41 -25.35 31.49
CA VAL A 859 -21.30 -24.36 30.40
C VAL A 859 -22.59 -23.59 30.27
N VAL A 860 -22.51 -22.27 30.10
CA VAL A 860 -23.66 -21.42 29.78
C VAL A 860 -23.38 -20.63 28.51
N ILE A 861 -24.19 -20.81 27.48
CA ILE A 861 -24.17 -19.97 26.27
C ILE A 861 -25.24 -18.89 26.42
N LEU A 862 -24.86 -17.61 26.38
CA LEU A 862 -25.73 -16.46 26.65
C LEU A 862 -25.98 -15.60 25.41
N GLU A 863 -27.26 -15.33 25.10
CA GLU A 863 -27.69 -14.46 24.00
C GLU A 863 -29.00 -13.72 24.28
N PHE A 864 -28.96 -12.42 24.55
CA PHE A 864 -30.14 -11.55 24.70
C PHE A 864 -30.11 -10.28 23.83
N GLY A 865 -28.95 -9.96 23.25
CA GLY A 865 -28.71 -8.69 22.55
C GLY A 865 -29.74 -8.36 21.47
N THR A 866 -30.25 -9.38 20.77
CA THR A 866 -31.27 -9.18 19.73
C THR A 866 -32.59 -8.63 20.25
N ASN A 867 -33.04 -9.04 21.44
CA ASN A 867 -34.28 -8.52 22.04
C ASN A 867 -34.04 -7.31 22.93
N ASP A 868 -32.83 -7.14 23.48
CA ASP A 868 -32.44 -5.91 24.17
C ASP A 868 -32.53 -4.70 23.23
N ALA A 869 -32.13 -4.88 21.96
CA ALA A 869 -32.17 -3.87 20.92
C ALA A 869 -33.58 -3.53 20.38
N PHE A 870 -34.64 -4.20 20.85
CA PHE A 870 -35.99 -3.96 20.37
C PHE A 870 -36.47 -2.55 20.73
N ARG A 871 -37.07 -1.84 19.77
CA ARG A 871 -37.76 -0.56 20.01
C ARG A 871 -39.27 -0.71 19.87
N TYR A 872 -40.01 -0.16 20.82
CA TYR A 872 -41.46 -0.03 20.73
C TYR A 872 -41.86 0.92 19.59
N SER A 873 -43.12 0.84 19.17
CA SER A 873 -43.63 1.64 18.05
C SER A 873 -43.60 3.16 18.27
N ASP A 874 -43.45 3.62 19.51
CA ASP A 874 -43.26 5.03 19.87
C ASP A 874 -41.76 5.45 19.86
N GLY A 875 -40.86 4.55 19.46
CA GLY A 875 -39.42 4.78 19.37
C GLY A 875 -38.65 4.53 20.67
N THR A 876 -39.34 4.21 21.78
CA THR A 876 -38.65 3.90 23.04
C THR A 876 -37.95 2.54 22.99
N PRO A 877 -36.69 2.45 23.45
CA PRO A 877 -35.98 1.16 23.51
C PRO A 877 -36.54 0.28 24.62
N SER A 878 -36.51 -1.04 24.41
CA SER A 878 -36.93 -2.03 25.42
C SER A 878 -36.03 -1.99 26.64
N LEU A 879 -34.73 -1.83 26.41
CA LEU A 879 -33.69 -1.53 27.39
C LEU A 879 -32.69 -0.63 26.70
N THR A 880 -31.98 0.24 27.43
CA THR A 880 -30.79 0.91 26.92
C THR A 880 -29.59 -0.06 26.88
N VAL A 881 -28.56 0.24 26.08
CA VAL A 881 -27.32 -0.55 26.03
C VAL A 881 -26.67 -0.66 27.42
N ALA A 882 -26.72 0.40 28.22
CA ALA A 882 -26.18 0.40 29.59
C ALA A 882 -26.97 -0.51 30.55
N GLU A 883 -28.30 -0.52 30.45
CA GLU A 883 -29.15 -1.44 31.22
C GLU A 883 -28.93 -2.90 30.78
N ALA A 884 -28.85 -3.15 29.47
CA ALA A 884 -28.56 -4.46 28.92
C ALA A 884 -27.19 -4.99 29.36
N ARG A 885 -26.14 -4.14 29.33
CA ARG A 885 -24.82 -4.45 29.88
C ARG A 885 -24.90 -4.83 31.35
N THR A 886 -25.57 -3.99 32.16
CA THR A 886 -25.72 -4.23 33.60
C THR A 886 -26.40 -5.57 33.86
N ASN A 887 -27.45 -5.91 33.10
CA ASN A 887 -28.14 -7.19 33.23
C ASN A 887 -27.25 -8.37 32.84
N LEU A 888 -26.50 -8.25 31.74
CA LEU A 888 -25.59 -9.29 31.26
C LEU A 888 -24.47 -9.55 32.28
N GLU A 889 -23.83 -8.50 32.76
CA GLU A 889 -22.78 -8.57 33.78
C GLU A 889 -23.30 -9.17 35.09
N GLN A 890 -24.51 -8.80 35.53
CA GLN A 890 -25.14 -9.41 36.70
C GLN A 890 -25.48 -10.90 36.51
N MET A 891 -25.90 -11.31 35.31
CA MET A 891 -26.11 -12.73 35.01
C MET A 891 -24.79 -13.50 35.11
N LEU A 892 -23.71 -12.96 34.51
CA LEU A 892 -22.38 -13.55 34.57
C LEU A 892 -21.86 -13.65 36.01
N ASP A 893 -22.02 -12.58 36.81
CA ASP A 893 -21.60 -12.55 38.21
C ASP A 893 -22.37 -13.58 39.06
N GLN A 894 -23.68 -13.72 38.85
CA GLN A 894 -24.50 -14.69 39.57
C GLN A 894 -24.20 -16.14 39.15
N ILE A 895 -23.93 -16.39 37.86
CA ILE A 895 -23.49 -17.71 37.39
C ILE A 895 -22.14 -18.06 38.02
N HIS A 896 -21.16 -17.16 37.96
CA HIS A 896 -19.84 -17.41 38.53
C HIS A 896 -19.89 -17.57 40.07
N ALA A 897 -20.71 -16.78 40.77
CA ALA A 897 -20.88 -16.93 42.22
C ALA A 897 -21.53 -18.26 42.62
N ALA A 898 -22.47 -18.77 41.82
CA ALA A 898 -23.15 -20.03 42.08
C ALA A 898 -22.34 -21.26 41.62
N GLN A 899 -21.60 -21.13 40.52
CA GLN A 899 -20.80 -22.17 39.87
C GLN A 899 -19.48 -21.55 39.36
N PRO A 900 -18.45 -21.45 40.21
CA PRO A 900 -17.18 -20.78 39.85
C PRO A 900 -16.46 -21.40 38.65
N ASP A 901 -16.63 -22.71 38.44
CA ASP A 901 -15.99 -23.48 37.37
C ASP A 901 -16.82 -23.54 36.08
N SER A 902 -17.96 -22.82 36.03
CA SER A 902 -18.83 -22.78 34.85
C SER A 902 -18.22 -21.92 33.74
N GLU A 903 -18.13 -22.47 32.53
CA GLU A 903 -17.66 -21.75 31.35
C GLU A 903 -18.82 -20.91 30.77
N CYS A 904 -18.72 -19.59 30.85
CA CYS A 904 -19.66 -18.68 30.22
C CYS A 904 -19.18 -18.31 28.81
N ILE A 905 -20.03 -18.55 27.82
CA ILE A 905 -19.82 -18.24 26.41
C ILE A 905 -20.86 -17.19 26.00
N LEU A 906 -20.41 -16.03 25.52
CA LEU A 906 -21.30 -15.03 24.93
C LEU A 906 -21.52 -15.35 23.46
N GLN A 907 -22.74 -15.14 22.97
CA GLN A 907 -23.09 -15.36 21.57
C GLN A 907 -23.91 -14.19 21.03
N THR A 908 -23.51 -13.64 19.87
CA THR A 908 -24.35 -12.74 19.07
C THR A 908 -25.08 -13.55 18.01
N MET A 909 -26.16 -13.01 17.44
CA MET A 909 -26.94 -13.71 16.40
C MET A 909 -26.84 -13.00 15.06
N ASN A 910 -27.70 -13.41 14.11
CA ASN A 910 -27.85 -12.76 12.82
C ASN A 910 -28.22 -11.27 12.93
N THR A 911 -27.90 -10.50 11.89
CA THR A 911 -28.51 -9.18 11.67
C THR A 911 -30.01 -9.33 11.42
N VAL A 912 -30.74 -8.21 11.56
CA VAL A 912 -32.20 -8.16 11.42
C VAL A 912 -32.58 -7.21 10.30
N TRP A 913 -33.77 -7.38 9.72
CA TRP A 913 -34.31 -6.47 8.73
C TRP A 913 -35.82 -6.26 8.92
N ASN A 914 -36.33 -5.17 8.36
CA ASN A 914 -37.73 -4.79 8.51
C ASN A 914 -38.61 -5.51 7.48
N SER A 915 -38.88 -6.80 7.69
CA SER A 915 -39.70 -7.61 6.78
C SER A 915 -41.14 -7.09 6.66
N PRO A 916 -41.66 -6.89 5.42
CA PRO A 916 -43.07 -6.57 5.19
C PRO A 916 -44.04 -7.73 5.53
N ALA A 917 -43.53 -8.96 5.64
CA ALA A 917 -44.31 -10.18 5.80
C ALA A 917 -44.45 -10.65 7.26
N GLY A 918 -43.78 -9.99 8.21
CA GLY A 918 -43.88 -10.28 9.65
C GLY A 918 -45.23 -9.89 10.25
N SER A 919 -45.65 -10.60 11.30
CA SER A 919 -46.97 -10.44 11.96
C SER A 919 -47.22 -9.07 12.63
N ASN A 920 -46.31 -8.10 12.49
CA ASN A 920 -46.52 -6.67 12.68
C ASN A 920 -45.27 -5.94 12.16
N ALA A 921 -45.42 -4.93 11.30
CA ALA A 921 -44.31 -4.06 10.86
C ALA A 921 -43.60 -3.31 12.02
N SER A 922 -44.14 -3.38 13.24
CA SER A 922 -43.56 -2.85 14.47
C SER A 922 -42.74 -3.85 15.30
N ALA A 923 -42.66 -5.14 14.93
CA ALA A 923 -41.99 -6.19 15.73
C ALA A 923 -40.49 -6.39 15.40
N THR A 924 -39.98 -5.74 14.35
CA THR A 924 -38.63 -5.91 13.80
C THR A 924 -37.67 -4.75 14.10
N LEU A 925 -38.18 -3.59 14.55
CA LEU A 925 -37.42 -2.34 14.70
C LEU A 925 -36.29 -2.45 15.74
N ARG A 926 -35.04 -2.53 15.27
CA ARG A 926 -33.80 -2.63 16.07
C ARG A 926 -32.65 -1.82 15.43
N PRO A 927 -32.80 -0.49 15.28
CA PRO A 927 -31.82 0.33 14.55
C PRO A 927 -30.44 0.37 15.22
N GLU A 928 -30.37 0.07 16.51
CA GLU A 928 -29.14 0.13 17.32
C GLU A 928 -28.58 -1.27 17.60
N LEU A 929 -29.01 -2.33 16.89
CA LEU A 929 -28.59 -3.71 17.17
C LEU A 929 -27.06 -3.88 17.23
N ALA A 930 -26.34 -3.16 16.36
CA ALA A 930 -24.88 -3.15 16.34
C ALA A 930 -24.28 -2.72 17.68
N ASP A 931 -24.88 -1.75 18.38
CA ASP A 931 -24.40 -1.26 19.67
C ASP A 931 -24.58 -2.30 20.79
N TYR A 932 -25.65 -3.10 20.72
CA TYR A 932 -25.87 -4.20 21.68
C TYR A 932 -24.92 -5.37 21.43
N PHE A 933 -24.61 -5.68 20.17
CA PHE A 933 -23.59 -6.69 19.86
C PHE A 933 -22.18 -6.21 20.16
N GLN A 934 -21.89 -4.93 19.95
CA GLN A 934 -20.65 -4.31 20.38
C GLN A 934 -20.49 -4.37 21.91
N MET A 935 -21.56 -4.17 22.67
CA MET A 935 -21.57 -4.38 24.12
C MET A 935 -21.22 -5.83 24.51
N TYR A 936 -21.73 -6.84 23.79
CA TYR A 936 -21.35 -8.25 24.01
C TYR A 936 -19.85 -8.49 23.75
N ARG A 937 -19.29 -7.87 22.70
CA ARG A 937 -17.84 -7.93 22.41
C ARG A 937 -17.02 -7.33 23.54
N GLU A 938 -17.42 -6.17 24.04
CA GLU A 938 -16.73 -5.48 25.13
C GLU A 938 -16.82 -6.24 26.46
N VAL A 939 -17.99 -6.78 26.81
CA VAL A 939 -18.16 -7.59 28.03
C VAL A 939 -17.35 -8.89 27.93
N ALA A 940 -17.34 -9.55 26.76
CA ALA A 940 -16.53 -10.73 26.54
C ALA A 940 -15.04 -10.44 26.74
N ALA A 941 -14.54 -9.39 26.08
CA ALA A 941 -13.15 -8.97 26.16
C ALA A 941 -12.75 -8.58 27.60
N ALA A 942 -13.56 -7.75 28.27
CA ALA A 942 -13.27 -7.27 29.62
C ALA A 942 -13.22 -8.39 30.67
N ARG A 943 -13.92 -9.50 30.43
CA ARG A 943 -14.03 -10.63 31.36
C ARG A 943 -13.29 -11.88 30.90
N GLY A 944 -12.55 -11.82 29.79
CA GLY A 944 -11.85 -12.97 29.22
C GLY A 944 -12.78 -14.12 28.83
N LEU A 945 -14.02 -13.80 28.42
CA LEU A 945 -15.02 -14.81 28.04
C LEU A 945 -14.90 -15.14 26.56
N ARG A 946 -15.23 -16.37 26.21
CA ARG A 946 -15.40 -16.76 24.82
C ARG A 946 -16.58 -16.04 24.19
N LEU A 947 -16.37 -15.49 23.00
CA LEU A 947 -17.42 -14.93 22.16
C LEU A 947 -17.61 -15.77 20.89
N ILE A 948 -18.85 -16.15 20.60
CA ILE A 948 -19.27 -16.70 19.31
C ILE A 948 -20.03 -15.60 18.58
N ASP A 949 -19.31 -14.81 17.78
CA ASP A 949 -19.87 -13.68 17.07
C ASP A 949 -20.37 -14.10 15.68
N HIS A 950 -21.69 -14.23 15.53
CA HIS A 950 -22.30 -14.60 14.25
C HIS A 950 -22.55 -13.40 13.34
N GLU A 951 -22.67 -12.18 13.89
CA GLU A 951 -23.15 -11.01 13.16
C GLU A 951 -22.36 -10.68 11.88
N PRO A 952 -21.01 -10.69 11.88
CA PRO A 952 -20.24 -10.33 10.68
C PRO A 952 -20.55 -11.21 9.46
N ASN A 953 -20.79 -12.51 9.68
CA ASN A 953 -21.11 -13.45 8.60
C ASN A 953 -22.49 -13.16 7.98
N TRP A 954 -23.45 -12.74 8.82
CA TRP A 954 -24.79 -12.38 8.37
C TRP A 954 -24.83 -10.99 7.73
N ALA A 955 -24.08 -10.03 8.26
CA ALA A 955 -23.91 -8.70 7.65
C ALA A 955 -23.28 -8.79 6.25
N ALA A 956 -22.26 -9.65 6.09
CA ALA A 956 -21.65 -9.90 4.78
C ALA A 956 -22.65 -10.53 3.78
N LEU A 957 -23.51 -11.45 4.24
CA LEU A 957 -24.57 -12.01 3.39
C LEU A 957 -25.59 -10.93 3.00
N GLN A 958 -25.99 -10.09 3.95
CA GLN A 958 -26.92 -8.98 3.74
C GLN A 958 -26.40 -7.96 2.71
N LEU A 959 -25.09 -7.69 2.71
CA LEU A 959 -24.44 -6.76 1.77
C LEU A 959 -24.25 -7.38 0.38
N ARG A 960 -23.79 -8.64 0.32
CA ARG A 960 -23.44 -9.31 -0.95
C ARG A 960 -24.66 -9.82 -1.71
N ASP A 961 -25.65 -10.35 -1.01
CA ASP A 961 -26.85 -10.93 -1.59
C ASP A 961 -28.08 -10.65 -0.70
N PRO A 962 -28.64 -9.42 -0.78
CA PRO A 962 -29.78 -9.02 0.03
C PRO A 962 -30.99 -9.94 -0.14
N ALA A 963 -31.23 -10.47 -1.34
CA ALA A 963 -32.37 -11.36 -1.61
C ALA A 963 -32.21 -12.72 -0.92
N ALA A 964 -31.01 -13.31 -0.96
CA ALA A 964 -30.72 -14.53 -0.22
C ALA A 964 -30.80 -14.30 1.30
N PHE A 965 -30.36 -13.14 1.79
CA PHE A 965 -30.47 -12.75 3.19
C PHE A 965 -31.92 -12.60 3.65
N GLU A 966 -32.76 -11.90 2.90
CA GLU A 966 -34.20 -11.74 3.21
C GLU A 966 -34.92 -13.09 3.22
N ALA A 967 -34.62 -13.96 2.26
CA ALA A 967 -35.16 -15.32 2.21
C ALA A 967 -34.68 -16.19 3.40
N ALA A 968 -33.46 -15.95 3.88
CA ALA A 968 -32.89 -16.64 5.02
C ALA A 968 -33.58 -16.23 6.34
N ILE A 969 -34.12 -15.02 6.45
CA ILE A 969 -34.74 -14.45 7.67
C ILE A 969 -36.13 -13.88 7.33
N PRO A 970 -37.11 -14.71 6.95
CA PRO A 970 -38.34 -14.25 6.28
C PRO A 970 -39.22 -13.31 7.14
N ASP A 971 -39.18 -13.44 8.46
CA ASP A 971 -39.94 -12.58 9.39
C ASP A 971 -39.15 -11.36 9.88
N GLY A 972 -37.91 -11.18 9.39
CA GLY A 972 -37.05 -10.06 9.76
C GLY A 972 -36.15 -10.29 10.98
N VAL A 973 -36.39 -11.35 11.77
CA VAL A 973 -35.63 -11.61 13.01
C VAL A 973 -35.11 -13.04 13.09
N HIS A 974 -35.92 -14.04 12.76
CA HIS A 974 -35.61 -15.45 12.96
C HIS A 974 -35.14 -16.11 11.67
N PRO A 975 -33.89 -16.61 11.62
CA PRO A 975 -33.42 -17.36 10.47
C PRO A 975 -34.15 -18.70 10.31
N THR A 976 -34.32 -19.13 9.06
CA THR A 976 -34.81 -20.48 8.76
C THR A 976 -33.81 -21.54 9.20
N ALA A 977 -34.28 -22.76 9.46
CA ALA A 977 -33.39 -23.88 9.81
C ALA A 977 -32.31 -24.15 8.76
N ALA A 978 -32.64 -24.02 7.46
CA ALA A 978 -31.69 -24.18 6.37
C ALA A 978 -30.60 -23.10 6.40
N ALA A 979 -30.97 -21.86 6.70
CA ALA A 979 -30.01 -20.76 6.78
C ALA A 979 -29.12 -20.87 8.02
N LEU A 980 -29.65 -21.32 9.16
CA LEU A 980 -28.83 -21.66 10.33
C LEU A 980 -27.80 -22.74 9.97
N GLU A 981 -28.23 -23.83 9.33
CA GLU A 981 -27.34 -24.92 8.92
C GLU A 981 -26.23 -24.47 7.96
N ALA A 982 -26.53 -23.55 7.04
CA ALA A 982 -25.58 -23.07 6.05
C ALA A 982 -24.60 -22.01 6.59
N HIS A 983 -25.07 -21.10 7.46
CA HIS A 983 -24.32 -19.87 7.78
C HIS A 983 -23.92 -19.76 9.25
N MET A 984 -24.54 -20.52 10.15
CA MET A 984 -24.31 -20.40 11.59
C MET A 984 -23.71 -21.67 12.20
N ILE A 985 -24.28 -22.84 11.89
CA ILE A 985 -23.91 -24.12 12.48
C ILE A 985 -22.44 -24.51 12.24
N PRO A 986 -21.86 -24.37 11.04
CA PRO A 986 -20.46 -24.74 10.82
C PRO A 986 -19.52 -23.92 11.69
N TYR A 987 -19.76 -22.61 11.78
CA TYR A 987 -18.97 -21.69 12.59
C TYR A 987 -19.17 -21.93 14.10
N LEU A 988 -20.40 -22.19 14.53
CA LEU A 988 -20.73 -22.53 15.91
C LEU A 988 -20.02 -23.81 16.37
N LYS A 989 -20.14 -24.90 15.59
CA LYS A 989 -19.46 -26.18 15.86
C LYS A 989 -17.94 -26.00 15.87
N TRP A 990 -17.41 -25.22 14.93
CA TRP A 990 -15.98 -24.90 14.86
C TRP A 990 -15.49 -24.15 16.11
N LYS A 991 -16.17 -23.08 16.53
CA LYS A 991 -15.82 -22.33 17.75
C LYS A 991 -15.96 -23.17 19.02
N LEU A 992 -17.02 -23.97 19.14
CA LEU A 992 -17.19 -24.89 20.26
C LEU A 992 -16.13 -26.01 20.25
N ALA A 993 -15.60 -26.39 19.08
CA ALA A 993 -14.51 -27.35 18.92
C ALA A 993 -13.11 -26.79 19.24
N GLY A 994 -12.99 -25.54 19.73
CA GLY A 994 -11.70 -24.88 19.91
C GLY A 994 -11.03 -24.53 18.58
N GLY A 995 -11.80 -24.34 17.52
CA GLY A 995 -11.23 -24.06 16.21
C GLY A 995 -10.63 -25.28 15.48
N LEU A 996 -10.80 -26.50 16.02
CA LEU A 996 -10.37 -27.76 15.38
C LEU A 996 -11.27 -28.14 14.18
N PRO A 997 -10.74 -28.88 13.19
CA PRO A 997 -11.50 -29.20 11.98
C PRO A 997 -12.59 -30.20 12.32
N LEU A 998 -13.81 -29.92 11.88
CA LEU A 998 -14.88 -30.90 11.97
C LEU A 998 -14.58 -32.03 10.97
N PRO A 999 -14.73 -33.31 11.38
CA PRO A 999 -14.49 -34.45 10.50
C PRO A 999 -15.39 -34.45 9.28
#